data_AF-A0A422NEI5-F1
#
_entry.id   AF-A0A422NEI5-F1
#
_cell.length_a   1.000
_cell.length_b   1.000
_cell.length_c   1.000
_cell.angle_alpha   90.00
_cell.angle_beta   90.00
_cell.angle_gamma   90.00
#
_symmetry.space_group_name_H-M   'P 1'
#
loop_
_entity.id
_entity.type
_entity.pdbx_description
1 polymer ?
#
loop_
_entity_poly.entity_id
_entity_poly.type
_entity_poly.pdbx_seq_one_letter_code
_entity_poly.pdbx_strand_id
1 'polypeptide(L)'
;MDAALFPSATSATIFIDAEAAAVVQLNTIFRRCGLHVSTASTQLHITPETVYVLSRDDVAVIARLSRVLVTNVSVRCDFSALCGVLWGHAKEVEKVLDKHAQKPLDDEFRPQETASRQLVPHVLLLAHVFHTLRHIEEPFAREEVKEAVHIVQKDVEIVVRLALKVAQAFDFALKNLKRSDTAYLRALEFCQAAIGVFAAAIATRKTLDVSPLLALFNSDLVWHLSGAGVLATESYCEAVRRLIFAAFARQDDFVGVEQVAVQLLLHRLTNRPPFDWESFRRLYILRDAELPAAAALTPQYGLLRYMSIVQACVEALLLADEPWTKSLRRQTFKTLRQMNKKQMLSFFQVSLLAALEGMPELDLSEDAELQRRAVVTHLIVEHDTSNTMPPPSFLRILLAHGYTVPHMDHGALKRTSILSLLRAISEQLFQVPLIQSGEANKLTDLTLIPPVLTRPLLQLILDAAAADAETAREVVSELHQITGVVYEANCSQCASLLSARKMPVPLRRISVSTMRLLVMFFESHAILQSTDHSMALESFARVYAVLAFYGSATKNATDMEKEATLRMILKVGVQLPALAQMMRAEEINTFFVNVILPCTSMEKLQQKNRQQYALQEAYVRAFASSAVALAMDEMTVLRHWVDTALRCIKNSLSGALSVAGLNFFSAVFLSRRAIAPLFVPTYVALMVPITNSKRYKEPPLLLLHHFAKGVRAICQGVEECDEQLLAGMMQNKNSTLSKFLSEHYGEGKSRPTLDGVRPLSCVLLVVSTLFEKVCLILGNTTTAATSSRQERIVRFQAYFSALINLLQCRSRTVLHRVCASVEAVVLEHLRGVPRAQLQWMNYITATVDLIEGTGKKELVEWLLKLNEKARIAIPHPRL
;
A
#
# COMPACT_ATOMS: atom_id res chain seq x y z
N MET A 1 -2.12 -14.29 -17.42
CA MET A 1 -2.68 -15.64 -17.77
C MET A 1 -2.58 -16.63 -16.59
N ASP A 2 -1.44 -16.75 -15.91
CA ASP A 2 -1.23 -17.73 -14.83
C ASP A 2 -2.13 -17.49 -13.60
N ALA A 3 -2.39 -16.22 -13.25
CA ALA A 3 -3.37 -15.83 -12.23
C ALA A 3 -4.84 -16.03 -12.65
N ALA A 4 -5.13 -16.22 -13.95
CA ALA A 4 -6.49 -16.58 -14.41
C ALA A 4 -6.79 -18.07 -14.21
N LEU A 5 -5.73 -18.87 -14.15
CA LEU A 5 -5.83 -20.30 -13.99
C LEU A 5 -5.93 -20.70 -12.52
N PHE A 6 -5.30 -19.95 -11.59
CA PHE A 6 -5.29 -20.29 -10.16
C PHE A 6 -5.30 -19.04 -9.25
N PRO A 7 -6.06 -19.06 -8.14
CA PRO A 7 -5.96 -18.04 -7.10
C PRO A 7 -4.55 -18.05 -6.48
N SER A 8 -3.94 -16.88 -6.34
CA SER A 8 -2.60 -16.71 -5.80
C SER A 8 -2.60 -16.81 -4.27
N ALA A 9 -2.25 -17.98 -3.75
CA ALA A 9 -1.79 -18.11 -2.37
C ALA A 9 -0.40 -18.73 -2.41
N THR A 10 0.65 -17.95 -2.10
CA THR A 10 1.68 -18.28 -1.07
C THR A 10 2.97 -17.45 -1.20
N SER A 11 3.61 -17.23 -0.04
CA SER A 11 4.82 -16.43 0.20
C SER A 11 6.11 -17.25 0.06
N ALA A 12 7.23 -16.54 -0.16
CA ALA A 12 8.55 -17.06 -0.53
C ALA A 12 9.16 -18.17 0.35
N THR A 13 8.75 -18.33 1.61
CA THR A 13 9.24 -19.41 2.51
C THR A 13 8.47 -20.73 2.38
N ILE A 14 7.31 -20.73 1.69
CA ILE A 14 6.50 -21.92 1.38
C ILE A 14 6.86 -22.49 -0.02
N PHE A 15 7.63 -21.74 -0.83
CA PHE A 15 7.92 -22.10 -2.22
C PHE A 15 8.72 -23.40 -2.36
N ILE A 16 9.64 -23.71 -1.45
CA ILE A 16 10.48 -24.92 -1.54
C ILE A 16 9.63 -26.18 -1.30
N ASP A 17 8.72 -26.15 -0.32
CA ASP A 17 7.80 -27.25 -0.04
C ASP A 17 6.71 -27.38 -1.13
N ALA A 18 6.22 -26.26 -1.65
CA ALA A 18 5.24 -26.24 -2.73
C ALA A 18 5.80 -26.74 -4.07
N GLU A 19 7.05 -26.39 -4.40
CA GLU A 19 7.73 -26.86 -5.61
C GLU A 19 8.04 -28.35 -5.52
N ALA A 20 8.54 -28.84 -4.37
CA ALA A 20 8.74 -30.27 -4.15
C ALA A 20 7.43 -31.06 -4.28
N ALA A 21 6.33 -30.56 -3.70
CA ALA A 21 5.00 -31.15 -3.86
C ALA A 21 4.53 -31.16 -5.32
N ALA A 22 4.77 -30.08 -6.08
CA ALA A 22 4.45 -30.00 -7.51
C ALA A 22 5.24 -31.03 -8.34
N VAL A 23 6.54 -31.21 -8.06
CA VAL A 23 7.38 -32.22 -8.71
C VAL A 23 6.87 -33.64 -8.42
N VAL A 24 6.51 -33.94 -7.17
CA VAL A 24 5.94 -35.24 -6.80
C VAL A 24 4.62 -35.49 -7.53
N GLN A 25 3.75 -34.49 -7.61
CA GLN A 25 2.47 -34.59 -8.30
C GLN A 25 2.66 -34.86 -9.81
N LEU A 26 3.53 -34.10 -10.48
CA LEU A 26 3.87 -34.29 -11.89
C LEU A 26 4.43 -35.69 -12.16
N ASN A 27 5.44 -36.12 -11.39
CA ASN A 27 6.05 -37.44 -11.56
C ASN A 27 5.05 -38.58 -11.30
N THR A 28 4.11 -38.40 -10.37
CA THR A 28 3.04 -39.38 -10.12
C THR A 28 2.10 -39.52 -11.32
N ILE A 29 1.69 -38.40 -11.91
CA ILE A 29 0.87 -38.39 -13.14
C ILE A 29 1.64 -39.08 -14.27
N PHE A 30 2.90 -38.72 -14.50
CA PHE A 30 3.70 -39.31 -15.57
C PHE A 30 3.93 -40.80 -15.40
N ARG A 31 4.15 -41.29 -14.17
CA ARG A 31 4.25 -42.75 -13.92
C ARG A 31 2.94 -43.47 -14.23
N ARG A 32 1.82 -42.91 -13.80
CA ARG A 32 0.50 -43.50 -14.02
C ARG A 32 0.12 -43.52 -15.51
N CYS A 33 0.48 -42.48 -16.25
CA CYS A 33 0.15 -42.31 -17.66
C CYS A 33 1.20 -42.91 -18.62
N GLY A 34 2.25 -43.56 -18.09
CA GLY A 34 3.33 -44.15 -18.89
C GLY A 34 4.37 -43.16 -19.42
N LEU A 35 4.20 -41.85 -19.21
CA LEU A 35 5.07 -40.77 -19.71
C LEU A 35 6.33 -40.53 -18.88
N HIS A 36 6.55 -41.31 -17.82
CA HIS A 36 7.74 -41.18 -16.98
C HIS A 36 8.94 -41.82 -17.68
N VAL A 37 10.07 -41.11 -17.76
CA VAL A 37 11.30 -41.58 -18.42
C VAL A 37 11.63 -43.00 -17.97
N SER A 38 11.48 -43.95 -18.89
CA SER A 38 11.93 -45.33 -18.76
C SER A 38 13.37 -45.36 -19.25
N THR A 39 14.31 -45.74 -18.39
CA THR A 39 15.66 -46.16 -18.78
C THR A 39 15.58 -47.54 -19.44
N ALA A 40 14.83 -47.66 -20.54
CA ALA A 40 14.86 -48.88 -21.35
C ALA A 40 16.06 -48.79 -22.29
N SER A 41 16.98 -49.71 -22.06
CA SER A 41 18.13 -50.02 -22.88
C SER A 41 17.83 -50.01 -24.39
N THR A 42 18.89 -49.74 -25.15
CA THR A 42 19.11 -49.85 -26.60
C THR A 42 18.74 -51.20 -27.26
N GLN A 43 17.77 -51.96 -26.77
CA GLN A 43 17.33 -53.22 -27.37
C GLN A 43 15.80 -53.30 -27.43
N LEU A 44 15.29 -53.18 -28.66
CA LEU A 44 14.17 -53.93 -29.24
C LEU A 44 13.15 -54.52 -28.26
N HIS A 45 12.03 -53.83 -28.08
CA HIS A 45 10.65 -54.37 -28.20
C HIS A 45 9.67 -53.24 -27.84
N ILE A 46 9.18 -52.55 -28.87
CA ILE A 46 7.96 -51.75 -28.76
C ILE A 46 6.83 -52.76 -28.47
N THR A 47 6.35 -52.82 -27.24
CA THR A 47 5.06 -53.45 -26.95
C THR A 47 3.96 -52.51 -27.47
N PRO A 48 3.00 -52.99 -28.30
CA PRO A 48 1.96 -52.14 -28.90
C PRO A 48 0.91 -51.57 -27.92
N GLU A 49 1.09 -51.75 -26.61
CA GLU A 49 0.02 -51.60 -25.60
C GLU A 49 0.24 -50.46 -24.58
N THR A 50 1.33 -49.69 -24.65
CA THR A 50 1.43 -48.46 -23.84
C THR A 50 0.71 -47.31 -24.55
N VAL A 51 -0.62 -47.38 -24.60
CA VAL A 51 -1.44 -46.22 -24.96
C VAL A 51 -1.22 -45.19 -23.84
N TYR A 52 -0.45 -44.14 -24.12
CA TYR A 52 -0.33 -43.00 -23.22
C TYR A 52 -1.71 -42.34 -23.06
N VAL A 53 -2.40 -42.60 -21.95
CA VAL A 53 -3.72 -42.00 -21.67
C VAL A 53 -3.54 -40.90 -20.65
N LEU A 54 -3.57 -39.65 -21.11
CA LEU A 54 -3.77 -38.48 -20.26
C LEU A 54 -5.27 -38.17 -20.19
N SER A 55 -5.82 -38.14 -18.98
CA SER A 55 -7.20 -37.66 -18.78
C SER A 55 -7.25 -36.13 -18.89
N ARG A 56 -8.45 -35.56 -19.05
CA ARG A 56 -8.62 -34.10 -19.09
C ARG A 56 -8.16 -33.42 -17.80
N ASP A 57 -8.39 -34.07 -16.67
CA ASP A 57 -7.97 -33.57 -15.36
C ASP A 57 -6.46 -33.58 -15.22
N ASP A 58 -5.79 -34.58 -15.79
CA ASP A 58 -4.33 -34.65 -15.80
C ASP A 58 -3.72 -33.54 -16.63
N VAL A 59 -4.28 -33.25 -17.81
CA VAL A 59 -3.85 -32.13 -18.65
C VAL A 59 -4.06 -30.80 -17.93
N ALA A 60 -5.16 -30.63 -17.17
CA ALA A 60 -5.39 -29.44 -16.37
C ALA A 60 -4.34 -29.28 -15.24
N VAL A 61 -3.98 -30.37 -14.55
CA VAL A 61 -2.93 -30.35 -13.50
C VAL A 61 -1.55 -30.10 -14.11
N ILE A 62 -1.25 -30.69 -15.28
CA ILE A 62 0.00 -30.43 -16.00
C ILE A 62 0.07 -28.97 -16.43
N ALA A 63 -1.00 -28.41 -16.99
CA ALA A 63 -1.07 -27.00 -17.35
C ALA A 63 -0.85 -26.08 -16.12
N ARG A 64 -1.41 -26.46 -14.95
CA ARG A 64 -1.18 -25.75 -13.68
C ARG A 64 0.28 -25.70 -13.27
N LEU A 65 0.96 -26.81 -13.44
CA LEU A 65 2.35 -26.99 -13.00
C LEU A 65 3.33 -26.83 -14.17
N SER A 66 2.90 -26.24 -15.28
CA SER A 66 3.66 -26.13 -16.53
C SER A 66 4.99 -25.39 -16.36
N ARG A 67 5.03 -24.36 -15.51
CA ARG A 67 6.30 -23.69 -15.16
C ARG A 67 7.27 -24.64 -14.45
N VAL A 68 6.82 -25.42 -13.47
CA VAL A 68 7.66 -26.39 -12.73
C VAL A 68 8.08 -27.53 -13.66
N LEU A 69 7.17 -28.00 -14.52
CA LEU A 69 7.43 -29.03 -15.53
C LEU A 69 8.66 -28.72 -16.39
N VAL A 70 8.74 -27.48 -16.90
CA VAL A 70 9.79 -27.10 -17.85
C VAL A 70 11.08 -26.60 -17.19
N THR A 71 11.02 -26.13 -15.94
CA THR A 71 12.18 -25.55 -15.23
C THR A 71 12.88 -26.51 -14.28
N ASN A 72 12.15 -27.43 -13.63
CA ASN A 72 12.72 -28.28 -12.58
C ASN A 72 13.27 -29.60 -13.14
N VAL A 73 14.56 -29.85 -12.93
CA VAL A 73 15.29 -31.04 -13.43
C VAL A 73 14.77 -32.35 -12.86
N SER A 74 14.15 -32.32 -11.67
CA SER A 74 13.64 -33.52 -11.00
C SER A 74 12.33 -34.05 -11.61
N VAL A 75 11.72 -33.33 -12.54
CA VAL A 75 10.55 -33.80 -13.30
C VAL A 75 11.00 -34.74 -14.41
N ARG A 76 10.69 -36.03 -14.27
CA ARG A 76 11.06 -37.09 -15.21
C ARG A 76 9.90 -37.36 -16.17
N CYS A 77 9.95 -36.73 -17.34
CA CYS A 77 8.96 -36.89 -18.40
C CYS A 77 9.63 -37.16 -19.76
N ASP A 78 9.07 -38.08 -20.55
CA ASP A 78 9.32 -38.13 -21.99
C ASP A 78 8.55 -37.00 -22.67
N PHE A 79 9.25 -35.88 -22.91
CA PHE A 79 8.67 -34.68 -23.49
C PHE A 79 8.20 -34.86 -24.95
N SER A 80 8.83 -35.77 -25.70
CA SER A 80 8.40 -36.09 -27.07
C SER A 80 7.05 -36.82 -27.05
N ALA A 81 6.93 -37.84 -26.21
CA ALA A 81 5.67 -38.56 -26.01
C ALA A 81 4.56 -37.64 -25.45
N LEU A 82 4.88 -36.79 -24.46
CA LEU A 82 3.93 -35.83 -23.90
C LEU A 82 3.39 -34.89 -24.98
N CYS A 83 4.26 -34.32 -25.82
CA CYS A 83 3.83 -33.44 -26.91
C CYS A 83 2.96 -34.17 -27.93
N GLY A 84 3.30 -35.43 -28.26
CA GLY A 84 2.48 -36.27 -29.12
C GLY A 84 1.06 -36.46 -28.59
N VAL A 85 0.90 -36.72 -27.29
CA VAL A 85 -0.41 -36.86 -26.63
C VAL A 85 -1.18 -35.53 -26.62
N LEU A 86 -0.51 -34.42 -26.31
CA LEU A 86 -1.12 -33.09 -26.31
C LEU A 86 -1.65 -32.69 -27.70
N TRP A 87 -0.87 -32.92 -28.76
CA TRP A 87 -1.32 -32.72 -30.15
C TRP A 87 -2.46 -33.67 -30.53
N GLY A 88 -2.47 -34.90 -29.99
CA GLY A 88 -3.57 -35.85 -30.12
C GLY A 88 -4.88 -35.28 -29.58
N HIS A 89 -4.87 -34.72 -28.37
CA HIS A 89 -6.03 -34.04 -27.79
C HIS A 89 -6.47 -32.82 -28.60
N ALA A 90 -5.53 -32.01 -29.11
CA ALA A 90 -5.87 -30.86 -29.95
C ALA A 90 -6.64 -31.29 -31.23
N LYS A 91 -6.18 -32.34 -31.91
CA LYS A 91 -6.83 -32.90 -33.11
C LYS A 91 -8.18 -33.54 -32.81
N GLU A 92 -8.33 -34.16 -31.65
CA GLU A 92 -9.62 -34.71 -31.19
C GLU A 92 -10.65 -33.58 -30.98
N VAL A 93 -10.25 -32.51 -30.30
CA VAL A 93 -11.12 -31.36 -30.07
C VAL A 93 -11.47 -30.66 -31.37
N GLU A 94 -10.55 -30.56 -32.33
CA GLU A 94 -10.84 -30.02 -33.67
C GLU A 94 -12.05 -30.71 -34.32
N LYS A 95 -12.06 -32.06 -34.30
CA LYS A 95 -13.17 -32.87 -34.86
C LYS A 95 -14.49 -32.62 -34.12
N VAL A 96 -14.44 -32.37 -32.82
CA VAL A 96 -15.63 -32.06 -32.00
C VAL A 96 -16.18 -30.68 -32.36
N LEU A 97 -15.31 -29.69 -32.54
CA LEU A 97 -15.71 -28.34 -32.99
C LEU A 97 -16.33 -28.38 -34.39
N ASP A 98 -15.76 -29.16 -35.32
CA ASP A 98 -16.30 -29.31 -36.68
C ASP A 98 -17.69 -29.93 -36.69
N LYS A 99 -17.89 -31.00 -35.91
CA LYS A 99 -19.21 -31.62 -35.73
C LYS A 99 -20.23 -30.67 -35.11
N HIS A 100 -19.80 -29.71 -34.30
CA HIS A 100 -20.69 -28.72 -33.72
C HIS A 100 -21.04 -27.62 -34.74
N ALA A 101 -20.06 -27.15 -35.51
CA ALA A 101 -20.26 -26.12 -36.54
C ALA A 101 -21.17 -26.57 -37.69
N GLN A 102 -21.23 -27.89 -37.97
CA GLN A 102 -22.04 -28.47 -39.05
C GLN A 102 -23.51 -28.75 -38.67
N LYS A 103 -23.96 -28.50 -37.43
CA LYS A 103 -25.35 -28.74 -37.04
C LYS A 103 -26.25 -27.57 -37.46
N PRO A 104 -27.36 -27.81 -38.19
CA PRO A 104 -28.25 -26.75 -38.66
C PRO A 104 -28.90 -25.99 -37.49
N LEU A 105 -29.13 -24.70 -37.70
CA LEU A 105 -29.71 -23.75 -36.74
C LEU A 105 -31.23 -23.94 -36.52
N ASP A 106 -31.88 -24.85 -37.26
CA ASP A 106 -33.34 -25.05 -37.31
C ASP A 106 -33.92 -26.08 -36.32
N ASP A 107 -33.10 -26.70 -35.46
CA ASP A 107 -33.61 -27.62 -34.43
C ASP A 107 -34.19 -26.81 -33.25
N GLU A 108 -35.43 -26.33 -33.39
CA GLU A 108 -36.20 -25.52 -32.44
C GLU A 108 -36.37 -26.14 -31.03
N PHE A 109 -35.83 -27.35 -30.76
CA PHE A 109 -36.03 -28.09 -29.52
C PHE A 109 -34.77 -28.37 -28.68
N ARG A 110 -33.59 -27.82 -29.02
CA ARG A 110 -32.45 -27.81 -28.07
C ARG A 110 -32.22 -26.42 -27.49
N PRO A 111 -32.25 -26.23 -26.16
CA PRO A 111 -31.75 -25.00 -25.55
C PRO A 111 -30.29 -24.81 -25.97
N GLN A 112 -29.99 -23.75 -26.70
CA GLN A 112 -28.64 -23.41 -27.17
C GLN A 112 -27.58 -23.42 -26.03
N GLU A 113 -28.04 -23.18 -24.80
CA GLU A 113 -27.28 -23.30 -23.54
C GLU A 113 -26.81 -24.74 -23.20
N THR A 114 -27.62 -25.78 -23.43
CA THR A 114 -27.20 -27.16 -23.10
C THR A 114 -26.17 -27.70 -24.10
N ALA A 115 -26.26 -27.29 -25.37
CA ALA A 115 -25.27 -27.67 -26.39
C ALA A 115 -23.91 -26.96 -26.17
N SER A 116 -23.92 -25.68 -25.76
CA SER A 116 -22.71 -24.92 -25.45
C SER A 116 -22.03 -25.39 -24.16
N ARG A 117 -22.79 -25.78 -23.13
CA ARG A 117 -22.24 -26.41 -21.92
C ARG A 117 -21.48 -27.71 -22.19
N GLN A 118 -21.90 -28.50 -23.18
CA GLN A 118 -21.22 -29.74 -23.55
C GLN A 118 -19.84 -29.48 -24.20
N LEU A 119 -19.62 -28.30 -24.78
CA LEU A 119 -18.33 -27.93 -25.38
C LEU A 119 -17.31 -27.38 -24.39
N VAL A 120 -17.76 -26.84 -23.24
CA VAL A 120 -16.89 -26.22 -22.24
C VAL A 120 -15.66 -27.09 -21.88
N PRO A 121 -15.81 -28.40 -21.57
CA PRO A 121 -14.67 -29.23 -21.21
C PRO A 121 -13.69 -29.44 -22.36
N HIS A 122 -14.16 -29.45 -23.61
CA HIS A 122 -13.32 -29.61 -24.80
C HIS A 122 -12.53 -28.33 -25.09
N VAL A 123 -13.18 -27.17 -24.97
CA VAL A 123 -12.53 -25.87 -25.16
C VAL A 123 -11.48 -25.62 -24.06
N LEU A 124 -11.80 -25.96 -22.80
CA LEU A 124 -10.83 -25.89 -21.70
C LEU A 124 -9.66 -26.85 -21.88
N LEU A 125 -9.92 -28.09 -22.31
CA LEU A 125 -8.85 -29.05 -22.65
C LEU A 125 -7.91 -28.46 -23.69
N LEU A 126 -8.45 -27.88 -24.77
CA LEU A 126 -7.66 -27.24 -25.82
C LEU A 126 -6.81 -26.08 -25.27
N ALA A 127 -7.39 -25.26 -24.40
CA ALA A 127 -6.69 -24.17 -23.75
C ALA A 127 -5.53 -24.67 -22.86
N HIS A 128 -5.75 -25.71 -22.06
CA HIS A 128 -4.71 -26.32 -21.22
C HIS A 128 -3.59 -26.95 -22.05
N VAL A 129 -3.94 -27.59 -23.17
CA VAL A 129 -2.96 -28.13 -24.13
C VAL A 129 -2.04 -27.02 -24.63
N PHE A 130 -2.60 -25.95 -25.20
CA PHE A 130 -1.79 -24.87 -25.77
C PHE A 130 -1.07 -24.05 -24.70
N HIS A 131 -1.63 -23.92 -23.51
CA HIS A 131 -0.94 -23.30 -22.38
C HIS A 131 0.30 -24.09 -21.94
N THR A 132 0.21 -25.42 -21.93
CA THR A 132 1.35 -26.30 -21.63
C THR A 132 2.39 -26.25 -22.74
N LEU A 133 1.97 -26.38 -24.00
CA LEU A 133 2.87 -26.30 -25.16
C LEU A 133 3.59 -24.95 -25.22
N ARG A 134 2.89 -23.84 -24.91
CA ARG A 134 3.50 -22.51 -24.78
C ARG A 134 4.64 -22.50 -23.77
N HIS A 135 4.45 -23.08 -22.59
CA HIS A 135 5.50 -23.08 -21.55
C HIS A 135 6.75 -23.84 -21.97
N ILE A 136 6.61 -24.86 -22.82
CA ILE A 136 7.75 -25.58 -23.39
C ILE A 136 8.57 -24.66 -24.31
N GLU A 137 7.92 -23.77 -25.06
CA GLU A 137 8.57 -22.81 -25.95
C GLU A 137 9.13 -21.57 -25.24
N GLU A 138 8.88 -21.36 -23.94
CA GLU A 138 9.31 -20.13 -23.24
C GLU A 138 10.84 -20.08 -23.05
N PRO A 139 11.47 -18.89 -23.07
CA PRO A 139 12.93 -18.74 -22.90
C PRO A 139 13.48 -19.43 -21.64
N PHE A 140 12.72 -19.47 -20.55
CA PHE A 140 13.12 -20.10 -19.28
C PHE A 140 13.01 -21.63 -19.25
N ALA A 141 12.38 -22.27 -20.25
CA ALA A 141 12.34 -23.73 -20.32
C ALA A 141 13.74 -24.29 -20.65
N ARG A 142 14.08 -25.43 -20.03
CA ARG A 142 15.35 -26.14 -20.25
C ARG A 142 15.55 -26.47 -21.72
N GLU A 143 16.78 -26.38 -22.22
CA GLU A 143 17.09 -26.63 -23.65
C GLU A 143 16.68 -28.05 -24.08
N GLU A 144 16.98 -29.05 -23.26
CA GLU A 144 16.58 -30.46 -23.47
C GLU A 144 15.06 -30.63 -23.65
N VAL A 145 14.24 -29.79 -22.99
CA VAL A 145 12.78 -29.81 -23.09
C VAL A 145 12.32 -29.19 -24.40
N LYS A 146 12.97 -28.11 -24.85
CA LYS A 146 12.67 -27.46 -26.13
C LYS A 146 13.06 -28.33 -27.31
N GLU A 147 14.24 -28.94 -27.25
CA GLU A 147 14.80 -29.79 -28.30
C GLU A 147 14.00 -31.09 -28.48
N ALA A 148 13.45 -31.63 -27.39
CA ALA A 148 12.59 -32.81 -27.45
C ALA A 148 11.28 -32.60 -28.24
N VAL A 149 10.88 -31.35 -28.50
CA VAL A 149 9.64 -31.01 -29.21
C VAL A 149 9.90 -30.69 -30.67
N HIS A 150 9.47 -31.58 -31.54
CA HIS A 150 9.52 -31.38 -32.99
C HIS A 150 8.21 -30.79 -33.52
N ILE A 151 8.15 -29.47 -33.70
CA ILE A 151 7.02 -28.76 -34.32
C ILE A 151 7.27 -28.64 -35.83
N VAL A 152 6.32 -29.09 -36.66
CA VAL A 152 6.38 -28.97 -38.12
C VAL A 152 5.42 -27.93 -38.68
N GLN A 153 5.59 -27.54 -39.95
CA GLN A 153 4.71 -26.57 -40.63
C GLN A 153 3.22 -26.95 -40.57
N LYS A 154 2.92 -28.26 -40.68
CA LYS A 154 1.54 -28.76 -40.56
C LYS A 154 0.91 -28.46 -39.20
N ASP A 155 1.71 -28.43 -38.13
CA ASP A 155 1.23 -28.09 -36.79
C ASP A 155 0.90 -26.60 -36.69
N VAL A 156 1.68 -25.74 -37.36
CA VAL A 156 1.40 -24.29 -37.49
C VAL A 156 0.04 -24.07 -38.19
N GLU A 157 -0.21 -24.78 -39.28
CA GLU A 157 -1.50 -24.70 -39.99
C GLU A 157 -2.67 -25.15 -39.13
N ILE A 158 -2.49 -26.20 -38.32
CA ILE A 158 -3.50 -26.68 -37.36
C ILE A 158 -3.78 -25.61 -36.31
N VAL A 159 -2.73 -24.98 -35.75
CA VAL A 159 -2.86 -23.89 -34.76
C VAL A 159 -3.66 -22.73 -35.33
N VAL A 160 -3.30 -22.24 -36.52
CA VAL A 160 -4.00 -21.12 -37.17
C VAL A 160 -5.46 -21.47 -37.42
N ARG A 161 -5.74 -22.67 -37.92
CA ARG A 161 -7.10 -23.12 -38.19
C ARG A 161 -7.93 -23.23 -36.91
N LEU A 162 -7.37 -23.81 -35.84
CA LEU A 162 -8.01 -23.89 -34.53
C LEU A 162 -8.25 -22.51 -33.93
N ALA A 163 -7.30 -21.59 -34.04
CA ALA A 163 -7.44 -20.21 -33.58
C ALA A 163 -8.64 -19.53 -34.25
N LEU A 164 -8.78 -19.67 -35.57
CA LEU A 164 -9.89 -19.10 -36.32
C LEU A 164 -11.23 -19.75 -35.96
N LYS A 165 -11.29 -21.08 -35.79
CA LYS A 165 -12.51 -21.79 -35.36
C LYS A 165 -12.96 -21.32 -33.97
N VAL A 166 -12.03 -21.19 -33.03
CA VAL A 166 -12.31 -20.69 -31.68
C VAL A 166 -12.74 -19.22 -31.72
N ALA A 167 -12.09 -18.39 -32.54
CA ALA A 167 -12.47 -16.99 -32.73
C ALA A 167 -13.90 -16.86 -33.29
N GLN A 168 -14.27 -17.66 -34.30
CA GLN A 168 -15.64 -17.66 -34.85
C GLN A 168 -16.67 -18.10 -33.80
N ALA A 169 -16.37 -19.14 -33.03
CA ALA A 169 -17.25 -19.58 -31.95
C ALA A 169 -17.39 -18.50 -30.85
N PHE A 170 -16.33 -17.75 -30.58
CA PHE A 170 -16.36 -16.65 -29.61
C PHE A 170 -17.13 -15.44 -30.11
N ASP A 171 -16.92 -15.02 -31.36
CA ASP A 171 -17.70 -13.97 -32.00
C ASP A 171 -19.20 -14.29 -32.02
N PHE A 172 -19.57 -15.52 -32.37
CA PHE A 172 -20.96 -15.97 -32.33
C PHE A 172 -21.54 -15.91 -30.90
N ALA A 173 -20.76 -16.29 -29.89
CA ALA A 173 -21.19 -16.25 -28.50
C ALA A 173 -21.33 -14.81 -27.96
N LEU A 174 -20.45 -13.89 -28.38
CA LEU A 174 -20.52 -12.47 -28.02
C LEU A 174 -21.69 -11.76 -28.71
N LYS A 175 -21.94 -12.04 -30.00
CA LYS A 175 -23.14 -11.51 -30.69
C LYS A 175 -24.45 -11.96 -30.05
N ASN A 176 -24.45 -13.12 -29.40
CA ASN A 176 -25.60 -13.67 -28.66
C ASN A 176 -25.43 -13.54 -27.13
N LEU A 177 -24.75 -12.50 -26.64
CA LEU A 177 -24.29 -12.37 -25.25
C LEU A 177 -25.35 -12.71 -24.20
N LYS A 178 -26.62 -12.31 -24.42
CA LYS A 178 -27.72 -12.54 -23.47
C LYS A 178 -28.08 -14.01 -23.30
N ARG A 179 -27.96 -14.82 -24.35
CA ARG A 179 -28.30 -16.26 -24.41
C ARG A 179 -27.09 -17.18 -24.18
N SER A 180 -25.88 -16.63 -24.21
CA SER A 180 -24.65 -17.41 -24.07
C SER A 180 -24.33 -17.76 -22.62
N ASP A 181 -23.99 -19.03 -22.38
CA ASP A 181 -23.52 -19.51 -21.09
C ASP A 181 -22.18 -18.86 -20.70
N THR A 182 -22.07 -18.39 -19.45
CA THR A 182 -20.89 -17.63 -18.99
C THR A 182 -19.64 -18.50 -18.88
N ALA A 183 -19.78 -19.80 -18.54
CA ALA A 183 -18.64 -20.71 -18.49
C ALA A 183 -18.09 -20.99 -19.90
N TYR A 184 -18.98 -21.06 -20.89
CA TYR A 184 -18.60 -21.19 -22.30
C TYR A 184 -17.85 -19.97 -22.84
N LEU A 185 -18.35 -18.76 -22.59
CA LEU A 185 -17.67 -17.52 -22.98
C LEU A 185 -16.24 -17.42 -22.43
N ARG A 186 -16.03 -17.83 -21.18
CA ARG A 186 -14.71 -17.84 -20.55
C ARG A 186 -13.78 -18.90 -21.09
N ALA A 187 -14.31 -20.10 -21.31
CA ALA A 187 -13.53 -21.16 -21.92
C ALA A 187 -13.02 -20.72 -23.29
N LEU A 188 -13.86 -20.04 -24.08
CA LEU A 188 -13.49 -19.47 -25.37
C LEU A 188 -12.45 -18.35 -25.24
N GLU A 189 -12.64 -17.37 -24.34
CA GLU A 189 -11.65 -16.30 -24.09
C GLU A 189 -10.30 -16.89 -23.69
N PHE A 190 -10.30 -17.85 -22.76
CA PHE A 190 -9.09 -18.51 -22.29
C PHE A 190 -8.41 -19.35 -23.38
N CYS A 191 -9.19 -20.09 -24.17
CA CYS A 191 -8.67 -20.90 -25.26
C CYS A 191 -8.06 -20.03 -26.36
N GLN A 192 -8.73 -18.95 -26.76
CA GLN A 192 -8.19 -17.99 -27.71
C GLN A 192 -6.89 -17.35 -27.19
N ALA A 193 -6.85 -16.97 -25.91
CA ALA A 193 -5.66 -16.43 -25.28
C ALA A 193 -4.49 -17.42 -25.26
N ALA A 194 -4.75 -18.68 -24.91
CA ALA A 194 -3.72 -19.74 -24.86
C ALA A 194 -3.17 -20.05 -26.26
N ILE A 195 -4.06 -20.22 -27.25
CA ILE A 195 -3.67 -20.47 -28.65
C ILE A 195 -2.87 -19.29 -29.21
N GLY A 196 -3.32 -18.05 -28.98
CA GLY A 196 -2.65 -16.85 -29.49
C GLY A 196 -1.22 -16.70 -28.95
N VAL A 197 -1.02 -16.85 -27.64
CA VAL A 197 0.33 -16.71 -27.07
C VAL A 197 1.23 -17.90 -27.45
N PHE A 198 0.67 -19.11 -27.59
CA PHE A 198 1.43 -20.23 -28.16
C PHE A 198 1.85 -19.97 -29.62
N ALA A 199 0.92 -19.51 -30.45
CA ALA A 199 1.16 -19.15 -31.85
C ALA A 199 2.28 -18.09 -31.98
N ALA A 200 2.33 -17.12 -31.06
CA ALA A 200 3.41 -16.15 -31.02
C ALA A 200 4.73 -16.72 -30.49
N ALA A 201 4.71 -17.68 -29.56
CA ALA A 201 5.92 -18.31 -29.02
C ALA A 201 6.66 -19.14 -30.09
N ILE A 202 5.93 -19.95 -30.85
CA ILE A 202 6.53 -20.80 -31.91
C ILE A 202 7.10 -20.01 -33.09
N ALA A 203 6.71 -18.73 -33.25
CA ALA A 203 7.20 -17.88 -34.34
C ALA A 203 8.72 -17.64 -34.30
N THR A 204 9.35 -17.87 -33.14
CA THR A 204 10.80 -17.77 -32.95
C THR A 204 11.59 -18.91 -33.62
N ARG A 205 10.95 -20.04 -33.94
CA ARG A 205 11.61 -21.18 -34.59
C ARG A 205 11.93 -20.86 -36.06
N LYS A 206 13.22 -20.84 -36.40
CA LYS A 206 13.72 -20.51 -37.75
C LYS A 206 13.25 -21.47 -38.85
N THR A 207 12.97 -22.72 -38.52
CA THR A 207 12.54 -23.77 -39.47
C THR A 207 11.09 -23.65 -39.93
N LEU A 208 10.30 -22.76 -39.33
CA LEU A 208 8.88 -22.59 -39.61
C LEU A 208 8.62 -21.33 -40.46
N ASP A 209 7.68 -21.44 -41.40
CA ASP A 209 7.13 -20.28 -42.09
C ASP A 209 6.12 -19.58 -41.17
N VAL A 210 6.40 -18.31 -40.88
CA VAL A 210 5.64 -17.45 -39.96
C VAL A 210 4.52 -16.69 -40.68
N SER A 211 4.45 -16.73 -42.01
CA SER A 211 3.40 -16.07 -42.79
C SER A 211 1.97 -16.42 -42.35
N PRO A 212 1.61 -17.70 -42.07
CA PRO A 212 0.29 -18.05 -41.57
C PRO A 212 -0.03 -17.46 -40.19
N LEU A 213 0.99 -17.32 -39.33
CA LEU A 213 0.85 -16.70 -38.02
C LEU A 213 0.64 -15.20 -38.15
N LEU A 214 1.41 -14.51 -39.01
CA LEU A 214 1.19 -13.09 -39.29
C LEU A 214 -0.21 -12.83 -39.88
N ALA A 215 -0.67 -13.70 -40.78
CA ALA A 215 -2.03 -13.62 -41.32
C ALA A 215 -3.10 -13.77 -40.23
N LEU A 216 -2.91 -14.67 -39.27
CA LEU A 216 -3.81 -14.83 -38.12
C LEU A 216 -3.90 -13.54 -37.30
N PHE A 217 -2.76 -12.94 -36.94
CA PHE A 217 -2.75 -11.70 -36.14
C PHE A 217 -3.17 -10.46 -36.92
N ASN A 218 -3.11 -10.52 -38.25
CA ASN A 218 -3.67 -9.51 -39.14
C ASN A 218 -5.17 -9.74 -39.47
N SER A 219 -5.81 -10.76 -38.91
CA SER A 219 -7.24 -10.98 -39.07
C SER A 219 -8.04 -9.95 -38.28
N ASP A 220 -8.99 -9.28 -38.93
CA ASP A 220 -9.86 -8.30 -38.26
C ASP A 220 -10.78 -8.95 -37.21
N LEU A 221 -11.23 -10.19 -37.45
CA LEU A 221 -11.96 -10.98 -36.46
C LEU A 221 -11.16 -11.16 -35.15
N VAL A 222 -9.92 -11.64 -35.25
CA VAL A 222 -9.07 -11.88 -34.07
C VAL A 222 -8.74 -10.56 -33.36
N TRP A 223 -8.47 -9.51 -34.14
CA TRP A 223 -8.24 -8.17 -33.60
C TRP A 223 -9.46 -7.62 -32.86
N HIS A 224 -10.66 -7.74 -33.42
CA HIS A 224 -11.90 -7.30 -32.78
C HIS A 224 -12.14 -8.02 -31.45
N LEU A 225 -12.01 -9.35 -31.44
CA LEU A 225 -12.18 -10.19 -30.25
C LEU A 225 -11.12 -9.94 -29.18
N SER A 226 -9.95 -9.41 -29.57
CA SER A 226 -8.91 -9.06 -28.62
C SER A 226 -9.36 -8.00 -27.60
N GLY A 227 -10.41 -7.23 -27.88
CA GLY A 227 -10.98 -6.24 -26.97
C GLY A 227 -12.14 -6.73 -26.10
N ALA A 228 -12.57 -7.98 -26.23
CA ALA A 228 -13.78 -8.47 -25.56
C ALA A 228 -13.63 -8.54 -24.03
N GLY A 229 -12.44 -8.90 -23.54
CA GLY A 229 -12.15 -9.03 -22.12
C GLY A 229 -10.68 -8.75 -21.77
N VAL A 230 -10.38 -8.72 -20.46
CA VAL A 230 -9.04 -8.44 -19.94
C VAL A 230 -8.03 -9.49 -20.38
N LEU A 231 -8.42 -10.77 -20.37
CA LEU A 231 -7.50 -11.84 -20.72
C LEU A 231 -7.24 -11.86 -22.23
N ALA A 232 -8.27 -11.62 -23.05
CA ALA A 232 -8.10 -11.42 -24.49
C ALA A 232 -7.15 -10.24 -24.80
N THR A 233 -7.31 -9.11 -24.09
CA THR A 233 -6.46 -7.92 -24.30
C THR A 233 -5.02 -8.19 -23.86
N GLU A 234 -4.82 -8.75 -22.66
CA GLU A 234 -3.49 -9.10 -22.12
C GLU A 234 -2.74 -10.07 -23.04
N SER A 235 -3.40 -11.15 -23.44
CA SER A 235 -2.80 -12.20 -24.27
C SER A 235 -2.51 -11.74 -25.69
N TYR A 236 -3.39 -10.96 -26.32
CA TYR A 236 -3.18 -10.46 -27.67
C TYR A 236 -2.05 -9.43 -27.72
N CYS A 237 -2.01 -8.48 -26.78
CA CYS A 237 -0.92 -7.50 -26.70
C CYS A 237 0.43 -8.20 -26.46
N GLU A 238 0.48 -9.18 -25.56
CA GLU A 238 1.67 -9.99 -25.31
C GLU A 238 2.08 -10.82 -26.55
N ALA A 239 1.12 -11.42 -27.26
CA ALA A 239 1.37 -12.16 -28.49
C ALA A 239 1.95 -11.25 -29.59
N VAL A 240 1.39 -10.06 -29.80
CA VAL A 240 1.91 -9.09 -30.76
C VAL A 240 3.31 -8.63 -30.37
N ARG A 241 3.56 -8.38 -29.08
CA ARG A 241 4.90 -8.04 -28.56
C ARG A 241 5.93 -9.13 -28.90
N ARG A 242 5.59 -10.39 -28.65
CA ARG A 242 6.44 -11.55 -28.96
C ARG A 242 6.67 -11.72 -30.46
N LEU A 243 5.66 -11.48 -31.30
CA LEU A 243 5.80 -11.54 -32.75
C LEU A 243 6.75 -10.46 -33.28
N ILE A 244 6.68 -9.24 -32.74
CA ILE A 244 7.63 -8.17 -33.08
C ILE A 244 9.05 -8.61 -32.74
N PHE A 245 9.26 -9.14 -31.53
CA PHE A 245 10.56 -9.68 -31.13
C PHE A 245 11.03 -10.83 -32.04
N ALA A 246 10.16 -11.79 -32.33
CA ALA A 246 10.46 -12.91 -33.22
C ALA A 246 10.82 -12.45 -34.63
N ALA A 247 10.15 -11.43 -35.16
CA ALA A 247 10.45 -10.86 -36.46
C ALA A 247 11.87 -10.26 -36.50
N PHE A 248 12.27 -9.51 -35.47
CA PHE A 248 13.64 -8.98 -35.36
C PHE A 248 14.70 -10.06 -35.11
N ALA A 249 14.39 -11.09 -34.33
CA ALA A 249 15.27 -12.24 -34.14
C ALA A 249 15.52 -13.03 -35.45
N ARG A 250 14.63 -12.85 -36.44
CA ARG A 250 14.66 -13.47 -37.76
C ARG A 250 14.91 -12.46 -38.89
N GLN A 251 15.57 -11.34 -38.58
CA GLN A 251 15.85 -10.29 -39.57
C GLN A 251 16.62 -10.77 -40.81
N ASP A 252 17.39 -11.85 -40.69
CA ASP A 252 18.14 -12.44 -41.80
C ASP A 252 17.26 -13.30 -42.72
N ASP A 253 16.09 -13.75 -42.24
CA ASP A 253 15.19 -14.66 -42.95
C ASP A 253 14.18 -13.92 -43.84
N PHE A 254 13.87 -12.64 -43.56
CA PHE A 254 12.80 -11.89 -44.23
C PHE A 254 13.19 -10.43 -44.51
N VAL A 255 12.78 -9.91 -45.66
CA VAL A 255 12.92 -8.48 -46.00
C VAL A 255 11.75 -7.68 -45.43
N GLY A 256 12.01 -6.49 -44.91
CA GLY A 256 10.94 -5.57 -44.46
C GLY A 256 10.43 -5.83 -43.04
N VAL A 257 11.19 -6.53 -42.19
CA VAL A 257 10.87 -6.78 -40.77
C VAL A 257 10.43 -5.52 -40.03
N GLU A 258 11.13 -4.41 -40.25
CA GLU A 258 10.81 -3.13 -39.61
C GLU A 258 9.41 -2.65 -39.99
N GLN A 259 9.00 -2.79 -41.25
CA GLN A 259 7.67 -2.37 -41.70
C GLN A 259 6.57 -3.25 -41.11
N VAL A 260 6.79 -4.58 -41.04
CA VAL A 260 5.84 -5.51 -40.42
C VAL A 260 5.71 -5.23 -38.92
N ALA A 261 6.83 -5.03 -38.22
CA ALA A 261 6.84 -4.71 -36.80
C ALA A 261 6.10 -3.40 -36.50
N VAL A 262 6.32 -2.37 -37.33
CA VAL A 262 5.64 -1.07 -37.21
C VAL A 262 4.14 -1.21 -37.45
N GLN A 263 3.72 -2.00 -38.45
CA GLN A 263 2.31 -2.26 -38.75
C GLN A 263 1.61 -2.98 -37.59
N LEU A 264 2.25 -4.01 -37.02
CA LEU A 264 1.75 -4.72 -35.84
C LEU A 264 1.62 -3.78 -34.63
N LEU A 265 2.64 -2.95 -34.37
CA LEU A 265 2.64 -2.01 -33.25
C LEU A 265 1.56 -0.93 -33.39
N LEU A 266 1.45 -0.29 -34.56
CA LEU A 266 0.51 0.81 -34.80
C LEU A 266 -0.93 0.34 -34.97
N HIS A 267 -1.17 -0.69 -35.77
CA HIS A 267 -2.52 -1.06 -36.20
C HIS A 267 -3.14 -2.21 -35.41
N ARG A 268 -2.34 -3.01 -34.68
CA ARG A 268 -2.86 -4.15 -33.91
C ARG A 268 -2.68 -3.99 -32.41
N LEU A 269 -1.52 -3.49 -31.96
CA LEU A 269 -1.26 -3.30 -30.54
C LEU A 269 -1.87 -2.00 -30.00
N THR A 270 -1.61 -0.86 -30.66
CA THR A 270 -2.03 0.46 -30.14
C THR A 270 -3.35 0.97 -30.73
N ASN A 271 -3.72 0.57 -31.95
CA ASN A 271 -5.08 0.76 -32.45
C ASN A 271 -5.97 -0.37 -31.92
N ARG A 272 -6.62 -0.14 -30.77
CA ARG A 272 -7.46 -1.14 -30.10
C ARG A 272 -8.89 -1.11 -30.64
N PRO A 273 -9.60 -2.26 -30.64
CA PRO A 273 -11.03 -2.27 -30.92
C PRO A 273 -11.81 -1.45 -29.87
N PRO A 274 -12.98 -0.89 -30.23
CA PRO A 274 -13.83 -0.15 -29.30
C PRO A 274 -14.18 -0.96 -28.05
N PHE A 275 -14.18 -0.31 -26.88
CA PHE A 275 -14.52 -0.97 -25.62
C PHE A 275 -16.01 -1.28 -25.54
N ASP A 276 -16.36 -2.55 -25.34
CA ASP A 276 -17.73 -2.99 -25.09
C ASP A 276 -17.91 -3.37 -23.61
N TRP A 277 -18.69 -2.55 -22.90
CA TRP A 277 -18.93 -2.74 -21.47
C TRP A 277 -19.69 -4.04 -21.17
N GLU A 278 -20.64 -4.45 -22.01
CA GLU A 278 -21.46 -5.64 -21.73
C GLU A 278 -20.61 -6.91 -21.81
N SER A 279 -19.80 -7.03 -22.87
CA SER A 279 -18.84 -8.12 -23.06
C SER A 279 -17.84 -8.18 -21.90
N PHE A 280 -17.21 -7.05 -21.57
CA PHE A 280 -16.25 -6.97 -20.48
C PHE A 280 -16.87 -7.42 -19.15
N ARG A 281 -18.05 -6.89 -18.81
CA ARG A 281 -18.74 -7.17 -17.54
C ARG A 281 -19.06 -8.65 -17.39
N ARG A 282 -19.55 -9.33 -18.44
CA ARG A 282 -19.86 -10.76 -18.38
C ARG A 282 -18.62 -11.63 -18.23
N LEU A 283 -17.51 -11.29 -18.87
CA LEU A 283 -16.27 -12.04 -18.77
C LEU A 283 -15.58 -11.85 -17.40
N TYR A 284 -15.60 -10.64 -16.85
CA TYR A 284 -14.85 -10.29 -15.63
C TYR A 284 -15.45 -10.82 -14.31
N ILE A 285 -16.79 -10.85 -14.16
CA ILE A 285 -17.52 -10.98 -12.86
C ILE A 285 -17.25 -12.24 -12.00
N LEU A 286 -16.45 -13.22 -12.43
CA LEU A 286 -16.18 -14.43 -11.63
C LEU A 286 -14.73 -14.94 -11.77
N ARG A 287 -13.74 -14.06 -11.97
CA ARG A 287 -12.31 -14.44 -11.99
C ARG A 287 -11.69 -14.51 -10.59
N ASP A 288 -12.16 -13.69 -9.65
CA ASP A 288 -11.69 -13.70 -8.26
C ASP A 288 -12.82 -14.11 -7.31
N ALA A 289 -12.73 -15.30 -6.74
CA ALA A 289 -13.54 -15.71 -5.59
C ALA A 289 -13.29 -14.81 -4.35
N GLU A 290 -12.32 -13.89 -4.43
CA GLU A 290 -11.94 -12.94 -3.37
C GLU A 290 -12.62 -11.57 -3.47
N LEU A 291 -13.42 -11.31 -4.51
CA LEU A 291 -14.22 -10.08 -4.64
C LEU A 291 -15.71 -10.40 -4.46
N PRO A 292 -16.30 -10.23 -3.26
CA PRO A 292 -17.72 -10.49 -3.00
C PRO A 292 -18.70 -9.55 -3.72
N ALA A 293 -18.27 -8.77 -4.71
CA ALA A 293 -19.05 -7.69 -5.28
C ALA A 293 -18.94 -7.64 -6.81
N ALA A 294 -19.69 -8.52 -7.49
CA ALA A 294 -20.09 -8.31 -8.88
C ALA A 294 -20.76 -6.93 -9.13
N ALA A 295 -21.18 -6.25 -8.06
CA ALA A 295 -21.78 -4.92 -8.05
C ALA A 295 -20.79 -3.74 -8.15
N ALA A 296 -19.48 -3.96 -8.05
CA ALA A 296 -18.47 -2.90 -7.96
C ALA A 296 -17.62 -2.73 -9.23
N LEU A 297 -18.05 -3.21 -10.40
CA LEU A 297 -17.30 -2.98 -11.64
C LEU A 297 -17.86 -1.78 -12.39
N THR A 298 -16.96 -0.94 -12.92
CA THR A 298 -17.30 0.23 -13.73
C THR A 298 -16.61 0.17 -15.11
N PRO A 299 -17.20 0.76 -16.17
CA PRO A 299 -16.55 0.87 -17.47
C PRO A 299 -15.16 1.51 -17.41
N GLN A 300 -15.00 2.50 -16.54
CA GLN A 300 -13.76 3.22 -16.29
C GLN A 300 -12.63 2.28 -15.87
N TYR A 301 -12.92 1.33 -14.98
CA TYR A 301 -11.94 0.33 -14.56
C TYR A 301 -11.46 -0.53 -15.73
N GLY A 302 -12.37 -1.00 -16.59
CA GLY A 302 -12.04 -1.80 -17.75
C GLY A 302 -11.15 -1.06 -18.75
N LEU A 303 -11.50 0.19 -19.07
CA LEU A 303 -10.70 1.05 -19.95
C LEU A 303 -9.30 1.32 -19.39
N LEU A 304 -9.18 1.65 -18.10
CA LEU A 304 -7.88 1.86 -17.46
C LEU A 304 -7.04 0.59 -17.45
N ARG A 305 -7.66 -0.58 -17.27
CA ARG A 305 -6.97 -1.88 -17.36
C ARG A 305 -6.41 -2.10 -18.77
N TYR A 306 -7.19 -1.83 -19.81
CA TYR A 306 -6.73 -1.97 -21.20
C TYR A 306 -5.59 -1.00 -21.49
N MET A 307 -5.71 0.25 -21.03
CA MET A 307 -4.67 1.27 -21.23
C MET A 307 -3.36 0.86 -20.57
N SER A 308 -3.41 0.38 -19.32
CA SER A 308 -2.24 -0.14 -18.59
C SER A 308 -1.55 -1.30 -19.33
N ILE A 309 -2.32 -2.27 -19.86
CA ILE A 309 -1.78 -3.41 -20.62
C ILE A 309 -1.07 -2.92 -21.90
N VAL A 310 -1.71 -2.04 -22.65
CA VAL A 310 -1.16 -1.49 -23.90
C VAL A 310 0.11 -0.70 -23.62
N GLN A 311 0.07 0.21 -22.64
CA GLN A 311 1.21 1.03 -22.24
C GLN A 311 2.40 0.16 -21.81
N ALA A 312 2.19 -0.86 -20.96
CA ALA A 312 3.26 -1.76 -20.54
C ALA A 312 3.92 -2.49 -21.72
N CYS A 313 3.15 -2.90 -22.73
CA CYS A 313 3.70 -3.51 -23.93
C CYS A 313 4.47 -2.51 -24.81
N VAL A 314 3.99 -1.26 -24.92
CA VAL A 314 4.70 -0.18 -25.63
C VAL A 314 6.04 0.12 -24.96
N GLU A 315 6.05 0.28 -23.64
CA GLU A 315 7.26 0.52 -22.86
C GLU A 315 8.26 -0.64 -23.03
N ALA A 316 7.80 -1.89 -22.93
CA ALA A 316 8.64 -3.06 -23.11
C ALA A 316 9.25 -3.18 -24.53
N LEU A 317 8.60 -2.63 -25.57
CA LEU A 317 9.11 -2.67 -26.95
C LEU A 317 10.04 -1.50 -27.28
N LEU A 318 9.73 -0.29 -26.80
CA LEU A 318 10.40 0.92 -27.24
C LEU A 318 11.45 1.44 -26.26
N LEU A 319 11.28 1.15 -24.96
CA LEU A 319 12.20 1.59 -23.90
C LEU A 319 13.21 0.51 -23.52
N ALA A 320 13.13 -0.68 -24.11
CA ALA A 320 14.15 -1.71 -23.94
C ALA A 320 15.48 -1.30 -24.59
N ASP A 321 16.59 -1.58 -23.89
CA ASP A 321 17.95 -1.26 -24.34
C ASP A 321 18.52 -2.37 -25.24
N GLU A 322 17.84 -2.64 -26.35
CA GLU A 322 18.27 -3.62 -27.35
C GLU A 322 18.53 -2.96 -28.72
N PRO A 323 19.48 -3.46 -29.53
CA PRO A 323 19.85 -2.81 -30.80
C PRO A 323 18.68 -2.64 -31.78
N TRP A 324 17.79 -3.63 -31.86
CA TRP A 324 16.63 -3.61 -32.76
C TRP A 324 15.58 -2.57 -32.35
N THR A 325 15.51 -2.17 -31.08
CA THR A 325 14.55 -1.16 -30.61
C THR A 325 14.86 0.20 -31.21
N LYS A 326 16.13 0.51 -31.50
CA LYS A 326 16.52 1.75 -32.18
C LYS A 326 15.93 1.82 -33.59
N SER A 327 15.95 0.71 -34.32
CA SER A 327 15.40 0.67 -35.67
C SER A 327 13.88 0.74 -35.66
N LEU A 328 13.24 -0.02 -34.76
CA LEU A 328 11.80 0.05 -34.53
C LEU A 328 11.36 1.48 -34.21
N ARG A 329 11.99 2.14 -33.22
CA ARG A 329 11.71 3.54 -32.85
C ARG A 329 11.78 4.48 -34.05
N ARG A 330 12.85 4.40 -34.84
CA ARG A 330 13.06 5.27 -36.01
C ARG A 330 11.97 5.11 -37.06
N GLN A 331 11.58 3.88 -37.38
CA GLN A 331 10.53 3.62 -38.35
C GLN A 331 9.14 3.98 -37.81
N THR A 332 8.83 3.60 -36.57
CA THR A 332 7.54 3.90 -35.94
C THR A 332 7.33 5.40 -35.84
N PHE A 333 8.35 6.17 -35.47
CA PHE A 333 8.31 7.64 -35.44
C PHE A 333 7.88 8.23 -36.79
N LYS A 334 8.50 7.79 -37.90
CA LYS A 334 8.17 8.29 -39.25
C LYS A 334 6.69 8.01 -39.60
N THR A 335 6.24 6.77 -39.38
CA THR A 335 4.87 6.36 -39.73
C THR A 335 3.83 7.02 -38.81
N LEU A 336 4.11 7.11 -37.51
CA LEU A 336 3.24 7.77 -36.54
C LEU A 336 3.08 9.27 -36.85
N ARG A 337 4.14 9.98 -37.20
CA ARG A 337 4.05 11.39 -37.63
C ARG A 337 3.20 11.57 -38.88
N GLN A 338 3.33 10.67 -39.86
CA GLN A 338 2.50 10.72 -41.06
C GLN A 338 1.03 10.46 -40.74
N MET A 339 0.74 9.54 -39.81
CA MET A 339 -0.60 9.25 -39.34
C MET A 339 -1.21 10.43 -38.57
N ASN A 340 -0.47 10.99 -37.61
CA ASN A 340 -0.93 12.12 -36.78
C ASN A 340 -1.25 13.38 -37.60
N LYS A 341 -0.61 13.56 -38.76
CA LYS A 341 -0.94 14.65 -39.71
C LYS A 341 -2.26 14.44 -40.44
N LYS A 342 -2.71 13.20 -40.61
CA LYS A 342 -3.89 12.83 -41.40
C LYS A 342 -5.11 12.52 -40.52
N GLN A 343 -4.87 11.97 -39.33
CA GLN A 343 -5.88 11.39 -38.46
C GLN A 343 -5.53 11.67 -37.01
N MET A 344 -6.56 11.80 -36.18
CA MET A 344 -6.41 11.97 -34.74
C MET A 344 -6.00 10.64 -34.09
N LEU A 345 -4.96 10.68 -33.25
CA LEU A 345 -4.49 9.49 -32.53
C LEU A 345 -5.51 9.04 -31.46
N SER A 346 -5.71 7.72 -31.32
CA SER A 346 -6.50 7.17 -30.20
C SER A 346 -5.81 7.37 -28.86
N PHE A 347 -6.57 7.28 -27.76
CA PHE A 347 -6.00 7.35 -26.40
C PHE A 347 -4.89 6.31 -26.17
N PHE A 348 -5.00 5.12 -26.76
CA PHE A 348 -3.98 4.06 -26.69
C PHE A 348 -2.72 4.40 -27.52
N GLN A 349 -2.90 5.07 -28.67
CA GLN A 349 -1.78 5.51 -29.52
C GLN A 349 -1.03 6.70 -28.95
N VAL A 350 -1.61 7.45 -28.01
CA VAL A 350 -0.92 8.52 -27.30
C VAL A 350 0.26 7.98 -26.49
N SER A 351 0.16 6.79 -25.88
CA SER A 351 1.31 6.15 -25.20
C SER A 351 2.47 5.87 -26.15
N LEU A 352 2.18 5.60 -27.43
CA LEU A 352 3.20 5.40 -28.44
C LEU A 352 3.89 6.71 -28.83
N LEU A 353 3.12 7.79 -28.96
CA LEU A 353 3.66 9.13 -29.19
C LEU A 353 4.60 9.53 -28.04
N ALA A 354 4.13 9.34 -26.80
CA ALA A 354 4.89 9.64 -25.59
C ALA A 354 6.23 8.89 -25.52
N ALA A 355 6.24 7.58 -25.83
CA ALA A 355 7.45 6.78 -25.81
C ALA A 355 8.48 7.16 -26.90
N LEU A 356 8.05 7.80 -28.00
CA LEU A 356 8.89 8.12 -29.16
C LEU A 356 9.36 9.57 -29.20
N GLU A 357 8.50 10.51 -28.83
CA GLU A 357 8.76 11.95 -28.97
C GLU A 357 8.60 12.71 -27.65
N GLY A 358 8.09 12.06 -26.61
CA GLY A 358 7.49 12.76 -25.47
C GLY A 358 6.09 13.27 -25.81
N MET A 359 5.38 13.69 -24.77
CA MET A 359 4.08 14.32 -24.93
C MET A 359 4.28 15.80 -25.27
N PRO A 360 3.59 16.36 -26.28
CA PRO A 360 3.62 17.80 -26.52
C PRO A 360 2.89 18.53 -25.41
N GLU A 361 3.13 19.84 -25.25
CA GLU A 361 2.32 20.68 -24.38
C GLU A 361 0.86 20.64 -24.83
N LEU A 362 -0.02 20.09 -23.97
CA LEU A 362 -1.45 19.94 -24.25
C LEU A 362 -2.25 20.63 -23.15
N ASP A 363 -3.31 21.33 -23.56
CA ASP A 363 -4.30 21.81 -22.62
C ASP A 363 -5.31 20.69 -22.32
N LEU A 364 -5.16 20.09 -21.14
CA LEU A 364 -6.07 19.07 -20.66
C LEU A 364 -7.44 19.66 -20.25
N SER A 365 -7.61 20.98 -20.17
CA SER A 365 -8.87 21.61 -19.73
C SER A 365 -9.96 21.68 -20.82
N GLU A 366 -9.63 21.41 -22.09
CA GLU A 366 -10.57 21.46 -23.21
C GLU A 366 -11.45 20.20 -23.31
N ASP A 367 -12.55 20.17 -22.56
CA ASP A 367 -13.49 19.05 -22.52
C ASP A 367 -14.03 18.64 -23.90
N ALA A 368 -14.30 19.62 -24.78
CA ALA A 368 -14.83 19.37 -26.11
C ALA A 368 -13.87 18.58 -27.01
N GLU A 369 -12.56 18.86 -26.93
CA GLU A 369 -11.55 18.15 -27.72
C GLU A 369 -11.32 16.72 -27.20
N LEU A 370 -11.40 16.52 -25.87
CA LEU A 370 -11.37 15.19 -25.26
C LEU A 370 -12.53 14.31 -25.74
N GLN A 371 -13.74 14.86 -25.73
CA GLN A 371 -14.94 14.17 -26.23
C GLN A 371 -14.85 13.90 -27.72
N ARG A 372 -14.43 14.90 -28.51
CA ARG A 372 -14.21 14.75 -29.95
C ARG A 372 -13.25 13.61 -30.25
N ARG A 373 -12.14 13.50 -29.51
CA ARG A 373 -11.21 12.37 -29.64
C ARG A 373 -11.88 11.04 -29.36
N ALA A 374 -12.61 10.92 -28.26
CA ALA A 374 -13.29 9.67 -27.91
C ALA A 374 -14.27 9.20 -29.01
N VAL A 375 -15.00 10.14 -29.61
CA VAL A 375 -15.94 9.87 -30.73
C VAL A 375 -15.18 9.49 -32.01
N VAL A 376 -14.24 10.33 -32.46
CA VAL A 376 -13.49 10.12 -33.72
C VAL A 376 -12.67 8.83 -33.70
N THR A 377 -12.18 8.43 -32.54
CA THR A 377 -11.36 7.23 -32.38
C THR A 377 -12.15 6.02 -31.89
N HIS A 378 -13.49 6.11 -31.85
CA HIS A 378 -14.40 5.04 -31.42
C HIS A 378 -13.97 4.35 -30.12
N LEU A 379 -13.74 5.12 -29.05
CA LEU A 379 -13.23 4.58 -27.78
C LEU A 379 -14.14 3.49 -27.19
N ILE A 380 -15.46 3.63 -27.33
CA ILE A 380 -16.48 2.73 -26.80
C ILE A 380 -17.48 2.39 -27.91
N VAL A 381 -18.09 1.20 -27.83
CA VAL A 381 -19.22 0.80 -28.67
C VAL A 381 -20.49 1.57 -28.26
N GLU A 382 -21.09 2.29 -29.20
CA GLU A 382 -22.38 2.95 -28.99
C GLU A 382 -23.51 1.90 -29.04
N HIS A 383 -24.08 1.56 -27.88
CA HIS A 383 -25.34 0.81 -27.81
C HIS A 383 -26.48 1.78 -27.47
N ASP A 384 -27.59 1.69 -28.19
CA ASP A 384 -28.73 2.63 -28.21
C ASP A 384 -28.99 3.46 -26.92
N THR A 385 -28.99 4.78 -27.06
CA THR A 385 -29.68 5.83 -26.27
C THR A 385 -29.37 6.05 -24.79
N SER A 386 -28.52 5.28 -24.11
CA SER A 386 -28.01 5.67 -22.79
C SER A 386 -26.64 6.35 -22.92
N ASN A 387 -26.49 7.55 -22.33
CA ASN A 387 -25.24 8.33 -22.26
C ASN A 387 -24.08 7.48 -21.70
N THR A 388 -23.43 6.70 -22.57
CA THR A 388 -22.33 5.76 -22.25
C THR A 388 -20.96 6.36 -22.56
N MET A 389 -20.91 7.55 -23.17
CA MET A 389 -19.66 8.27 -23.37
C MET A 389 -19.03 8.59 -22.02
N PRO A 390 -17.73 8.31 -21.80
CA PRO A 390 -17.08 8.62 -20.55
C PRO A 390 -17.08 10.13 -20.30
N PRO A 391 -17.21 10.57 -19.05
CA PRO A 391 -17.19 11.98 -18.73
C PRO A 391 -15.84 12.59 -19.12
N PRO A 392 -15.77 13.90 -19.46
CA PRO A 392 -14.52 14.56 -19.80
C PRO A 392 -13.44 14.42 -18.71
N SER A 393 -13.85 14.40 -17.44
CA SER A 393 -12.96 14.13 -16.30
C SER A 393 -12.24 12.78 -16.44
N PHE A 394 -12.92 11.73 -16.90
CA PHE A 394 -12.28 10.44 -17.13
C PHE A 394 -11.39 10.44 -18.38
N LEU A 395 -11.83 11.06 -19.48
CA LEU A 395 -11.04 11.16 -20.71
C LEU A 395 -9.74 11.94 -20.48
N ARG A 396 -9.77 12.95 -19.62
CA ARG A 396 -8.59 13.69 -19.17
C ARG A 396 -7.55 12.79 -18.51
N ILE A 397 -7.99 11.87 -17.65
CA ILE A 397 -7.11 10.88 -17.01
C ILE A 397 -6.49 9.97 -18.07
N LEU A 398 -7.28 9.48 -19.03
CA LEU A 398 -6.79 8.64 -20.12
C LEU A 398 -5.72 9.34 -20.96
N LEU A 399 -5.91 10.64 -21.27
CA LEU A 399 -4.92 11.40 -22.03
C LEU A 399 -3.64 11.67 -21.20
N ALA A 400 -3.80 11.96 -19.91
CA ALA A 400 -2.69 12.22 -18.99
C ALA A 400 -1.78 10.99 -18.79
N HIS A 401 -2.27 9.76 -19.01
CA HIS A 401 -1.43 8.56 -18.99
C HIS A 401 -0.26 8.63 -19.99
N GLY A 402 -0.41 9.35 -21.11
CA GLY A 402 0.72 9.58 -22.03
C GLY A 402 1.92 10.24 -21.34
N TYR A 403 1.69 11.15 -20.40
CA TYR A 403 2.76 11.81 -19.65
C TYR A 403 3.37 10.94 -18.54
N THR A 404 2.81 9.76 -18.29
CA THR A 404 3.37 8.80 -17.31
C THR A 404 4.38 7.84 -17.94
N VAL A 405 4.44 7.80 -19.28
CA VAL A 405 5.43 7.00 -20.02
C VAL A 405 6.81 7.64 -19.82
N PRO A 406 7.87 6.91 -19.46
CA PRO A 406 9.18 7.50 -19.23
C PRO A 406 9.77 8.18 -20.49
N HIS A 407 9.90 9.51 -20.48
CA HIS A 407 10.60 10.30 -21.50
C HIS A 407 11.15 11.60 -20.90
N MET A 408 12.29 12.11 -21.41
CA MET A 408 12.91 13.33 -20.87
C MET A 408 12.27 14.62 -21.42
N ASP A 409 11.74 14.56 -22.65
CA ASP A 409 11.26 15.74 -23.39
C ASP A 409 9.72 15.92 -23.34
N HIS A 410 9.06 15.57 -22.23
CA HIS A 410 7.64 15.93 -22.10
C HIS A 410 7.47 17.45 -22.03
N GLY A 411 6.52 17.98 -22.78
CA GLY A 411 6.06 19.35 -22.64
C GLY A 411 5.49 19.60 -21.25
N ALA A 412 5.74 20.77 -20.69
CA ALA A 412 5.22 21.12 -19.38
C ALA A 412 3.69 21.28 -19.43
N LEU A 413 2.98 20.67 -18.49
CA LEU A 413 1.53 20.89 -18.37
C LEU A 413 1.27 22.24 -17.72
N LYS A 414 0.35 23.02 -18.32
CA LYS A 414 -0.10 24.28 -17.75
C LYS A 414 -0.77 24.05 -16.39
N ARG A 415 -0.66 25.04 -15.51
CA ARG A 415 -1.32 25.04 -14.19
C ARG A 415 -2.81 24.68 -14.26
N THR A 416 -3.57 25.23 -15.21
CA THR A 416 -5.00 24.91 -15.41
C THR A 416 -5.22 23.42 -15.71
N SER A 417 -4.35 22.81 -16.50
CA SER A 417 -4.38 21.38 -16.83
C SER A 417 -4.06 20.52 -15.61
N ILE A 418 -3.09 20.92 -14.78
CA ILE A 418 -2.72 20.24 -13.54
C ILE A 418 -3.90 20.21 -12.56
N LEU A 419 -4.56 21.34 -12.34
CA LEU A 419 -5.73 21.41 -11.44
C LEU A 419 -6.92 20.61 -11.98
N SER A 420 -7.21 20.73 -13.27
CA SER A 420 -8.27 19.95 -13.91
C SER A 420 -7.99 18.45 -13.85
N LEU A 421 -6.73 18.02 -13.92
CA LEU A 421 -6.34 16.63 -13.73
C LEU A 421 -6.53 16.18 -12.28
N LEU A 422 -6.14 16.99 -11.29
CA LEU A 422 -6.36 16.68 -9.88
C LEU A 422 -7.85 16.53 -9.55
N ARG A 423 -8.69 17.45 -10.05
CA ARG A 423 -10.16 17.39 -9.92
C ARG A 423 -10.75 16.17 -10.60
N ALA A 424 -10.25 15.83 -11.79
CA ALA A 424 -10.65 14.61 -12.49
C ALA A 424 -10.31 13.34 -11.69
N ILE A 425 -9.10 13.25 -11.12
CA ILE A 425 -8.70 12.13 -10.26
C ILE A 425 -9.59 12.07 -9.01
N SER A 426 -9.88 13.21 -8.40
CA SER A 426 -10.79 13.32 -7.26
C SER A 426 -12.19 12.79 -7.58
N GLU A 427 -12.72 13.17 -8.74
CA GLU A 427 -14.06 12.80 -9.18
C GLU A 427 -14.15 11.32 -9.59
N GLN A 428 -13.22 10.85 -10.42
CA GLN A 428 -13.34 9.55 -11.10
C GLN A 428 -12.61 8.42 -10.37
N LEU A 429 -11.46 8.69 -9.77
CA LEU A 429 -10.66 7.67 -9.08
C LEU A 429 -10.94 7.65 -7.58
N PHE A 430 -10.89 8.80 -6.91
CA PHE A 430 -11.22 8.90 -5.47
C PHE A 430 -12.73 8.88 -5.19
N GLN A 431 -13.56 9.09 -6.22
CA GLN A 431 -15.02 9.03 -6.14
C GLN A 431 -15.60 10.00 -5.10
N VAL A 432 -14.98 11.17 -4.95
CA VAL A 432 -15.38 12.21 -3.97
C VAL A 432 -16.87 12.58 -4.07
N PRO A 433 -17.48 12.77 -5.26
CA PRO A 433 -18.91 13.05 -5.35
C PRO A 433 -19.80 11.92 -4.81
N LEU A 434 -19.42 10.65 -5.01
CA LEU A 434 -20.16 9.50 -4.46
C LEU A 434 -19.99 9.38 -2.94
N ILE A 435 -18.85 9.80 -2.42
CA ILE A 435 -18.61 9.89 -0.96
C ILE A 435 -19.52 10.98 -0.36
N GLN A 436 -19.62 12.15 -1.02
CA GLN A 436 -20.50 13.25 -0.59
C GLN A 436 -21.98 12.88 -0.62
N SER A 437 -22.42 12.14 -1.65
CA SER A 437 -23.81 11.69 -1.77
C SER A 437 -24.20 10.62 -0.76
N GLY A 438 -23.22 10.00 -0.07
CA GLY A 438 -23.46 8.93 0.90
C GLY A 438 -23.80 7.58 0.27
N GLU A 439 -23.65 7.44 -1.05
CA GLU A 439 -23.98 6.22 -1.81
C GLU A 439 -22.87 5.15 -1.68
N ALA A 440 -22.59 4.73 -0.44
CA ALA A 440 -21.47 3.85 -0.12
C ALA A 440 -21.47 2.50 -0.86
N ASN A 441 -22.64 2.05 -1.33
CA ASN A 441 -22.78 0.79 -2.09
C ASN A 441 -22.35 0.91 -3.57
N LYS A 442 -22.24 2.13 -4.12
CA LYS A 442 -21.77 2.38 -5.49
C LYS A 442 -20.26 2.64 -5.55
N LEU A 443 -19.62 2.84 -4.39
CA LEU A 443 -18.18 3.04 -4.30
C LEU A 443 -17.43 1.80 -4.76
N THR A 444 -16.35 2.02 -5.49
CA THR A 444 -15.51 0.99 -6.10
C THR A 444 -14.05 1.35 -5.86
N ASP A 445 -13.36 0.58 -5.03
CA ASP A 445 -11.93 0.76 -4.77
C ASP A 445 -11.04 0.19 -5.89
N LEU A 446 -11.60 -0.59 -6.81
CA LEU A 446 -10.87 -1.23 -7.91
C LEU A 446 -10.18 -0.21 -8.83
N THR A 447 -10.73 1.00 -9.00
CA THR A 447 -10.11 2.08 -9.80
C THR A 447 -8.83 2.63 -9.16
N LEU A 448 -8.60 2.37 -7.87
CA LEU A 448 -7.42 2.82 -7.12
C LEU A 448 -6.35 1.74 -6.93
N ILE A 449 -6.71 0.47 -7.07
CA ILE A 449 -5.77 -0.65 -6.94
C ILE A 449 -4.89 -0.73 -8.20
N PRO A 450 -3.58 -1.04 -8.08
CA PRO A 450 -2.72 -1.31 -9.23
C PRO A 450 -3.32 -2.46 -10.05
N PRO A 451 -3.84 -2.16 -11.26
CA PRO A 451 -3.07 -1.87 -12.47
C PRO A 451 -3.08 -0.40 -12.91
N VAL A 452 -3.89 0.43 -12.26
CA VAL A 452 -4.07 1.83 -12.63
C VAL A 452 -2.87 2.63 -12.14
N LEU A 453 -2.21 3.36 -13.05
CA LEU A 453 -1.06 4.21 -12.73
C LEU A 453 -1.48 5.50 -11.99
N THR A 454 -2.39 5.41 -11.01
CA THR A 454 -2.87 6.55 -10.21
C THR A 454 -1.71 7.22 -9.48
N ARG A 455 -0.75 6.43 -8.98
CA ARG A 455 0.46 6.97 -8.33
C ARG A 455 1.31 7.79 -9.32
N PRO A 456 1.68 7.28 -10.52
CA PRO A 456 2.34 8.10 -11.55
C PRO A 456 1.57 9.36 -11.97
N LEU A 457 0.24 9.30 -12.08
CA LEU A 457 -0.57 10.48 -12.39
C LEU A 457 -0.50 11.55 -11.29
N LEU A 458 -0.55 11.13 -10.03
CA LEU A 458 -0.37 12.04 -8.90
C LEU A 458 1.07 12.55 -8.80
N GLN A 459 2.06 11.74 -9.18
CA GLN A 459 3.46 12.16 -9.24
C GLN A 459 3.64 13.29 -10.25
N LEU A 460 2.98 13.23 -11.41
CA LEU A 460 3.00 14.30 -12.40
C LEU A 460 2.43 15.63 -11.84
N ILE A 461 1.36 15.56 -11.04
CA ILE A 461 0.81 16.72 -10.33
C ILE A 461 1.80 17.22 -9.27
N LEU A 462 2.43 16.29 -8.54
CA LEU A 462 3.43 16.59 -7.51
C LEU A 462 4.64 17.32 -8.09
N ASP A 463 5.17 16.84 -9.21
CA ASP A 463 6.34 17.41 -9.87
C ASP A 463 6.04 18.82 -10.40
N ALA A 464 4.86 19.02 -10.99
CA ALA A 464 4.40 20.35 -11.42
C ALA A 464 4.19 21.31 -10.23
N ALA A 465 3.58 20.83 -9.15
CA ALA A 465 3.39 21.61 -7.92
C ALA A 465 4.72 21.95 -7.22
N ALA A 466 5.71 21.05 -7.27
CA ALA A 466 7.03 21.31 -6.70
C ALA A 466 7.82 22.38 -7.49
N ALA A 467 7.51 22.56 -8.77
CA ALA A 467 8.17 23.53 -9.64
C ALA A 467 7.56 24.95 -9.56
N ASP A 468 6.29 25.09 -9.18
CA ASP A 468 5.59 26.38 -9.15
C ASP A 468 4.79 26.59 -7.85
N ALA A 469 5.12 27.67 -7.12
CA ALA A 469 4.52 28.01 -5.83
C ALA A 469 3.03 28.34 -5.90
N GLU A 470 2.53 28.91 -7.02
CA GLU A 470 1.11 29.20 -7.17
C GLU A 470 0.30 27.91 -7.39
N THR A 471 0.80 27.04 -8.27
CA THR A 471 0.28 25.68 -8.46
C THR A 471 0.29 24.88 -7.16
N ALA A 472 1.37 24.94 -6.37
CA ALA A 472 1.45 24.28 -5.07
C ALA A 472 0.32 24.71 -4.12
N ARG A 473 0.05 26.02 -4.01
CA ARG A 473 -1.01 26.56 -3.15
C ARG A 473 -2.39 26.05 -3.53
N GLU A 474 -2.71 26.04 -4.82
CA GLU A 474 -4.01 25.55 -5.30
C GLU A 474 -4.15 24.04 -5.18
N VAL A 475 -3.08 23.28 -5.48
CA VAL A 475 -3.06 21.83 -5.26
C VAL A 475 -3.32 21.51 -3.79
N VAL A 476 -2.69 22.21 -2.84
CA VAL A 476 -2.95 22.01 -1.40
C VAL A 476 -4.38 22.38 -1.02
N SER A 477 -4.96 23.44 -1.61
CA SER A 477 -6.37 23.79 -1.43
C SER A 477 -7.32 22.68 -1.89
N GLU A 478 -7.08 22.09 -3.07
CA GLU A 478 -7.86 20.96 -3.57
C GLU A 478 -7.68 19.71 -2.69
N LEU A 479 -6.45 19.42 -2.25
CA LEU A 479 -6.17 18.34 -1.29
C LEU A 479 -6.91 18.55 0.04
N HIS A 480 -7.01 19.78 0.50
CA HIS A 480 -7.76 20.12 1.71
C HIS A 480 -9.25 19.82 1.58
N GLN A 481 -9.84 20.12 0.42
CA GLN A 481 -11.23 19.77 0.13
C GLN A 481 -11.42 18.25 0.07
N ILE A 482 -10.56 17.53 -0.66
CA ILE A 482 -10.64 16.07 -0.82
C ILE A 482 -10.52 15.38 0.55
N THR A 483 -9.50 15.74 1.33
CA THR A 483 -9.28 15.14 2.65
C THR A 483 -10.39 15.49 3.63
N GLY A 484 -10.97 16.69 3.54
CA GLY A 484 -12.15 17.13 4.29
C GLY A 484 -13.36 16.24 4.02
N VAL A 485 -13.74 16.11 2.75
CA VAL A 485 -14.91 15.29 2.34
C VAL A 485 -14.78 13.84 2.81
N VAL A 486 -13.63 13.21 2.55
CA VAL A 486 -13.41 11.82 2.94
C VAL A 486 -13.45 11.68 4.46
N TYR A 487 -12.83 12.59 5.20
CA TYR A 487 -12.85 12.57 6.66
C TYR A 487 -14.27 12.74 7.22
N GLU A 488 -15.03 13.73 6.72
CA GLU A 488 -16.40 14.02 7.17
C GLU A 488 -17.37 12.87 6.90
N ALA A 489 -17.27 12.24 5.72
CA ALA A 489 -18.06 11.05 5.40
C ALA A 489 -17.76 9.87 6.33
N ASN A 490 -16.49 9.70 6.73
CA ASN A 490 -16.11 8.70 7.72
C ASN A 490 -16.63 9.06 9.13
N CYS A 491 -16.59 10.34 9.50
CA CYS A 491 -17.11 10.82 10.79
C CYS A 491 -18.62 10.64 10.92
N SER A 492 -19.40 10.99 9.89
CA SER A 492 -20.86 10.91 9.90
C SER A 492 -21.34 9.46 10.04
N GLN A 493 -20.71 8.52 9.31
CA GLN A 493 -20.98 7.10 9.38
C GLN A 493 -20.44 6.45 10.67
N CYS A 494 -19.32 6.94 11.21
CA CYS A 494 -18.79 6.44 12.49
C CYS A 494 -19.68 6.84 13.67
N ALA A 495 -20.32 8.01 13.63
CA ALA A 495 -21.24 8.47 14.67
C ALA A 495 -22.43 7.51 14.86
N SER A 496 -22.89 6.85 13.79
CA SER A 496 -23.97 5.85 13.85
C SER A 496 -23.48 4.43 14.18
N LEU A 497 -22.28 4.05 13.75
CA LEU A 497 -21.82 2.65 13.80
C LEU A 497 -20.84 2.33 14.94
N LEU A 498 -20.22 3.33 15.59
CA LEU A 498 -19.31 3.24 16.74
C LEU A 498 -18.03 2.37 16.56
N SER A 499 -17.81 1.76 15.40
CA SER A 499 -16.66 0.87 15.14
C SER A 499 -16.26 0.86 13.66
N ALA A 500 -14.95 0.97 13.40
CA ALA A 500 -14.34 0.83 12.08
C ALA A 500 -14.68 -0.49 11.36
N ARG A 501 -15.04 -1.54 12.12
CA ARG A 501 -15.43 -2.85 11.58
C ARG A 501 -16.85 -2.87 10.99
N LYS A 502 -17.72 -1.98 11.46
CA LYS A 502 -19.11 -1.88 11.03
C LYS A 502 -19.28 -0.95 9.83
N MET A 503 -18.25 -0.17 9.50
CA MET A 503 -18.23 0.73 8.35
C MET A 503 -18.44 -0.05 7.04
N PRO A 504 -19.15 0.52 6.05
CA PRO A 504 -19.29 -0.08 4.73
C PRO A 504 -17.92 -0.43 4.14
N VAL A 505 -17.77 -1.68 3.67
CA VAL A 505 -16.49 -2.17 3.13
C VAL A 505 -15.99 -1.30 1.97
N PRO A 506 -16.84 -0.90 1.00
CA PRO A 506 -16.39 -0.05 -0.10
C PRO A 506 -15.87 1.32 0.38
N LEU A 507 -16.62 2.00 1.26
CA LEU A 507 -16.21 3.29 1.85
C LEU A 507 -14.86 3.17 2.58
N ARG A 508 -14.68 2.11 3.37
CA ARG A 508 -13.42 1.86 4.07
C ARG A 508 -12.26 1.70 3.09
N ARG A 509 -12.43 0.86 2.05
CA ARG A 509 -11.35 0.56 1.11
C ARG A 509 -10.97 1.81 0.30
N ILE A 510 -11.94 2.54 -0.24
CA ILE A 510 -11.67 3.77 -0.99
C ILE A 510 -11.04 4.84 -0.10
N SER A 511 -11.54 5.04 1.13
CA SER A 511 -11.00 6.04 2.05
C SER A 511 -9.54 5.75 2.40
N VAL A 512 -9.21 4.48 2.71
CA VAL A 512 -7.83 4.10 3.01
C VAL A 512 -6.93 4.23 1.78
N SER A 513 -7.35 3.73 0.62
CA SER A 513 -6.55 3.80 -0.61
C SER A 513 -6.29 5.23 -1.06
N THR A 514 -7.32 6.09 -1.06
CA THR A 514 -7.19 7.53 -1.35
C THR A 514 -6.23 8.20 -0.38
N MET A 515 -6.43 8.04 0.94
CA MET A 515 -5.57 8.67 1.94
C MET A 515 -4.12 8.20 1.84
N ARG A 516 -3.88 6.92 1.51
CA ARG A 516 -2.53 6.40 1.26
C ARG A 516 -1.85 7.07 0.07
N LEU A 517 -2.58 7.28 -1.02
CA LEU A 517 -2.06 7.96 -2.20
C LEU A 517 -1.75 9.43 -1.89
N LEU A 518 -2.63 10.12 -1.15
CA LEU A 518 -2.44 11.54 -0.83
C LEU A 518 -1.25 11.83 0.08
N VAL A 519 -0.71 10.85 0.81
CA VAL A 519 0.50 11.02 1.64
C VAL A 519 1.68 11.55 0.80
N MET A 520 1.80 11.20 -0.48
CA MET A 520 2.93 11.64 -1.31
C MET A 520 3.09 13.16 -1.40
N PHE A 521 1.98 13.91 -1.33
CA PHE A 521 2.00 15.38 -1.38
C PHE A 521 2.64 16.00 -0.14
N PHE A 522 2.52 15.33 1.01
CA PHE A 522 3.07 15.79 2.28
C PHE A 522 4.50 15.25 2.52
N GLU A 523 5.00 14.36 1.67
CA GLU A 523 6.40 13.92 1.70
C GLU A 523 7.32 14.88 0.92
N SER A 524 6.78 15.71 0.01
CA SER A 524 7.55 16.66 -0.79
C SER A 524 7.84 17.97 -0.05
N HIS A 525 9.11 18.19 0.32
CA HIS A 525 9.52 19.44 0.96
C HIS A 525 9.31 20.69 0.09
N ALA A 526 9.47 20.57 -1.23
CA ALA A 526 9.30 21.70 -2.15
C ALA A 526 7.87 22.28 -2.09
N ILE A 527 6.86 21.41 -2.07
CA ILE A 527 5.45 21.83 -1.98
C ILE A 527 5.16 22.45 -0.62
N LEU A 528 5.66 21.83 0.46
CA LEU A 528 5.39 22.31 1.81
C LEU A 528 5.99 23.70 2.08
N GLN A 529 7.12 24.05 1.46
CA GLN A 529 7.75 25.37 1.64
C GLN A 529 6.94 26.53 1.05
N SER A 530 6.16 26.28 0.00
CA SER A 530 5.45 27.32 -0.76
C SER A 530 3.96 27.43 -0.44
N THR A 531 3.46 26.72 0.57
CA THR A 531 2.02 26.53 0.82
C THR A 531 1.59 27.07 2.19
N ASP A 532 0.27 27.16 2.40
CA ASP A 532 -0.28 27.44 3.72
C ASP A 532 -0.06 26.22 4.64
N HIS A 533 0.90 26.35 5.55
CA HIS A 533 1.26 25.31 6.50
C HIS A 533 0.11 24.91 7.43
N SER A 534 -0.79 25.84 7.76
CA SER A 534 -1.97 25.53 8.60
C SER A 534 -2.91 24.60 7.85
N MET A 535 -3.24 24.96 6.60
CA MET A 535 -4.09 24.15 5.75
C MET A 535 -3.48 22.77 5.45
N ALA A 536 -2.18 22.74 5.16
CA ALA A 536 -1.44 21.50 4.95
C ALA A 536 -1.47 20.61 6.20
N LEU A 537 -1.31 21.19 7.40
CA LEU A 537 -1.36 20.46 8.65
C LEU A 537 -2.74 19.87 8.94
N GLU A 538 -3.82 20.61 8.69
CA GLU A 538 -5.18 20.06 8.80
C GLU A 538 -5.40 18.89 7.85
N SER A 539 -5.03 19.05 6.57
CA SER A 539 -5.18 17.99 5.58
C SER A 539 -4.39 16.75 5.96
N PHE A 540 -3.14 16.92 6.40
CA PHE A 540 -2.29 15.79 6.79
C PHE A 540 -2.77 15.13 8.09
N ALA A 541 -3.32 15.90 9.04
CA ALA A 541 -3.96 15.38 10.24
C ALA A 541 -5.21 14.55 9.91
N ARG A 542 -6.03 14.98 8.93
CA ARG A 542 -7.19 14.21 8.43
C ARG A 542 -6.76 12.90 7.77
N VAL A 543 -5.68 12.92 6.99
CA VAL A 543 -5.04 11.72 6.40
C VAL A 543 -4.63 10.75 7.51
N TYR A 544 -3.87 11.22 8.50
CA TYR A 544 -3.48 10.41 9.66
C TYR A 544 -4.71 9.80 10.36
N ALA A 545 -5.74 10.60 10.62
CA ALA A 545 -6.93 10.19 11.36
C ALA A 545 -7.65 9.00 10.69
N VAL A 546 -7.88 9.08 9.37
CA VAL A 546 -8.52 7.99 8.60
C VAL A 546 -7.66 6.73 8.58
N LEU A 547 -6.34 6.87 8.36
CA LEU A 547 -5.43 5.72 8.33
C LEU A 547 -5.34 5.03 9.71
N ALA A 548 -5.20 5.82 10.78
CA ALA A 548 -5.12 5.31 12.15
C ALA A 548 -6.43 4.64 12.59
N PHE A 549 -7.59 5.19 12.22
CA PHE A 549 -8.89 4.61 12.54
C PHE A 549 -9.10 3.22 11.91
N TYR A 550 -8.66 3.04 10.67
CA TYR A 550 -8.80 1.78 9.95
C TYR A 550 -7.64 0.80 10.13
N GLY A 551 -6.56 1.19 10.82
CA GLY A 551 -5.36 0.38 11.00
C GLY A 551 -5.58 -1.02 11.61
N SER A 552 -6.68 -1.23 12.34
CA SER A 552 -7.04 -2.52 12.96
C SER A 552 -8.34 -3.14 12.45
N ALA A 553 -8.89 -2.67 11.31
CA ALA A 553 -10.24 -3.01 10.87
C ALA A 553 -10.35 -4.29 10.02
N THR A 554 -9.27 -4.77 9.42
CA THR A 554 -9.24 -5.93 8.50
C THR A 554 -9.01 -7.25 9.26
N LYS A 555 -10.00 -8.17 9.24
CA LYS A 555 -9.91 -9.48 9.91
C LYS A 555 -8.94 -10.47 9.25
N ASN A 556 -8.81 -10.39 7.92
CA ASN A 556 -8.06 -11.36 7.10
C ASN A 556 -6.77 -10.76 6.52
N ALA A 557 -6.33 -9.60 7.00
CA ALA A 557 -5.07 -9.04 6.54
C ALA A 557 -3.92 -9.92 7.01
N THR A 558 -3.00 -10.21 6.10
CA THR A 558 -1.75 -10.92 6.45
C THR A 558 -0.96 -10.09 7.47
N ASP A 559 -0.13 -10.74 8.29
CA ASP A 559 0.63 -9.99 9.30
C ASP A 559 1.60 -8.98 8.66
N MET A 560 2.09 -9.27 7.44
CA MET A 560 2.86 -8.33 6.62
C MET A 560 2.06 -7.07 6.24
N GLU A 561 0.78 -7.21 5.87
CA GLU A 561 -0.08 -6.06 5.54
C GLU A 561 -0.40 -5.20 6.76
N LYS A 562 -0.63 -5.83 7.91
CA LYS A 562 -0.81 -5.12 9.18
C LYS A 562 0.44 -4.35 9.55
N GLU A 563 1.61 -4.98 9.44
CA GLU A 563 2.89 -4.35 9.73
C GLU A 563 3.21 -3.21 8.75
N ALA A 564 2.95 -3.38 7.45
CA ALA A 564 3.10 -2.31 6.46
C ALA A 564 2.17 -1.12 6.77
N THR A 565 0.92 -1.39 7.16
CA THR A 565 -0.04 -0.36 7.55
C THR A 565 0.41 0.39 8.80
N LEU A 566 0.89 -0.32 9.83
CA LEU A 566 1.42 0.29 11.05
C LEU A 566 2.67 1.12 10.78
N ARG A 567 3.61 0.61 9.97
CA ARG A 567 4.80 1.35 9.54
C ARG A 567 4.43 2.65 8.84
N MET A 568 3.41 2.63 7.99
CA MET A 568 2.92 3.83 7.31
C MET A 568 2.29 4.82 8.29
N ILE A 569 1.43 4.38 9.20
CA ILE A 569 0.82 5.26 10.23
C ILE A 569 1.92 5.89 11.10
N LEU A 570 2.93 5.12 11.50
CA LEU A 570 4.06 5.63 12.25
C LEU A 570 4.88 6.65 11.45
N LYS A 571 5.16 6.37 10.17
CA LYS A 571 5.87 7.30 9.27
C LYS A 571 5.13 8.65 9.18
N VAL A 572 3.83 8.62 8.88
CA VAL A 572 2.97 9.80 8.82
C VAL A 572 2.96 10.52 10.17
N GLY A 573 2.82 9.77 11.27
CA GLY A 573 2.81 10.31 12.64
C GLY A 573 4.11 11.03 13.04
N VAL A 574 5.26 10.59 12.54
CA VAL A 574 6.57 11.22 12.78
C VAL A 574 6.78 12.47 11.92
N GLN A 575 6.11 12.58 10.78
CA GLN A 575 6.20 13.74 9.89
C GLN A 575 5.32 14.93 10.35
N LEU A 576 4.24 14.67 11.09
CA LEU A 576 3.34 15.72 11.61
C LEU A 576 4.08 16.84 12.38
N PRO A 577 5.00 16.55 13.33
CA PRO A 577 5.79 17.59 13.99
C PRO A 577 6.69 18.39 13.07
N ALA A 578 7.17 17.81 11.96
CA ALA A 578 8.05 18.51 11.03
C ALA A 578 7.28 19.62 10.30
N LEU A 579 6.02 19.35 9.93
CA LEU A 579 5.16 20.35 9.29
C LEU A 579 4.80 21.49 10.25
N ALA A 580 4.48 21.19 11.52
CA ALA A 580 4.22 22.22 12.52
C ALA A 580 5.45 23.09 12.82
N GLN A 581 6.67 22.57 12.64
CA GLN A 581 7.91 23.33 12.78
C GLN A 581 8.18 24.31 11.63
N MET A 582 7.55 24.12 10.47
CA MET A 582 7.65 25.04 9.33
C MET A 582 6.74 26.26 9.50
N MET A 583 5.76 26.20 10.41
CA MET A 583 4.85 27.30 10.71
C MET A 583 5.55 28.44 11.45
N ARG A 584 5.10 29.68 11.20
CA ARG A 584 5.53 30.86 11.97
C ARG A 584 4.91 30.84 13.37
N ALA A 585 5.53 31.52 14.33
CA ALA A 585 5.03 31.60 15.71
C ALA A 585 3.57 32.09 15.80
N GLU A 586 3.20 33.09 14.99
CA GLU A 586 1.82 33.60 14.91
C GLU A 586 0.84 32.53 14.39
N GLU A 587 1.23 31.79 13.36
CA GLU A 587 0.43 30.69 12.79
C GLU A 587 0.26 29.56 13.82
N ILE A 588 1.33 29.19 14.54
CA ILE A 588 1.31 28.18 15.59
C ILE A 588 0.31 28.56 16.69
N ASN A 589 0.38 29.79 17.19
CA ASN A 589 -0.53 30.28 18.23
C ASN A 589 -1.98 30.33 17.74
N THR A 590 -2.20 30.87 16.55
CA THR A 590 -3.53 30.98 15.93
C THR A 590 -4.15 29.60 15.71
N PHE A 591 -3.38 28.66 15.17
CA PHE A 591 -3.83 27.28 14.94
C PHE A 591 -4.14 26.56 16.24
N PHE A 592 -3.30 26.73 17.27
CA PHE A 592 -3.55 26.13 18.57
C PHE A 592 -4.89 26.62 19.16
N VAL A 593 -5.11 27.93 19.15
CA VAL A 593 -6.30 28.55 19.75
C VAL A 593 -7.57 28.26 18.94
N ASN A 594 -7.50 28.33 17.61
CA ASN A 594 -8.69 28.21 16.76
C ASN A 594 -9.03 26.77 16.38
N VAL A 595 -8.05 25.87 16.33
CA VAL A 595 -8.25 24.48 15.89
C VAL A 595 -8.07 23.50 17.05
N ILE A 596 -6.92 23.52 17.74
CA ILE A 596 -6.61 22.47 18.74
C ILE A 596 -7.45 22.61 20.01
N LEU A 597 -7.61 23.83 20.55
CA LEU A 597 -8.39 24.05 21.77
C LEU A 597 -9.86 23.64 21.62
N PRO A 598 -10.59 24.05 20.57
CA PRO A 598 -11.97 23.61 20.36
C PRO A 598 -12.07 22.11 20.12
N CYS A 599 -11.12 21.52 19.37
CA CYS A 599 -11.10 20.08 19.11
C CYS A 599 -10.89 19.25 20.39
N THR A 600 -10.19 19.78 21.38
CA THR A 600 -9.89 19.11 22.66
C THR A 600 -10.83 19.53 23.79
N SER A 601 -11.99 20.12 23.47
CA SER A 601 -13.01 20.44 24.47
C SER A 601 -13.58 19.17 25.12
N MET A 602 -14.04 19.29 26.38
CA MET A 602 -14.65 18.16 27.10
C MET A 602 -15.87 17.61 26.37
N GLU A 603 -16.70 18.48 25.80
CA GLU A 603 -17.89 18.09 25.03
C GLU A 603 -17.53 17.21 23.83
N LYS A 604 -16.50 17.62 23.06
CA LYS A 604 -16.02 16.87 21.90
C LYS A 604 -15.35 15.55 22.28
N LEU A 605 -14.69 15.48 23.45
CA LEU A 605 -14.07 14.25 23.94
C LEU A 605 -15.08 13.25 24.49
N GLN A 606 -16.22 13.71 24.99
CA GLN A 606 -17.31 12.83 25.45
C GLN A 606 -18.07 12.16 24.29
N GLN A 607 -18.03 12.77 23.09
CA GLN A 607 -18.53 12.13 21.88
C GLN A 607 -17.68 10.89 21.62
N LYS A 608 -18.27 9.68 21.72
CA LYS A 608 -17.60 8.38 21.54
C LYS A 608 -17.21 8.12 20.08
N ASN A 609 -16.46 9.03 19.47
CA ASN A 609 -16.08 8.98 18.07
C ASN A 609 -14.57 8.71 17.94
N ARG A 610 -14.22 7.46 17.65
CA ARG A 610 -12.81 7.03 17.51
C ARG A 610 -12.09 7.73 16.36
N GLN A 611 -12.79 8.09 15.28
CA GLN A 611 -12.23 8.85 14.16
C GLN A 611 -11.78 10.24 14.64
N GLN A 612 -12.58 10.88 15.49
CA GLN A 612 -12.26 12.18 16.06
C GLN A 612 -11.10 12.12 17.05
N TYR A 613 -10.99 11.05 17.84
CA TYR A 613 -9.81 10.83 18.70
C TYR A 613 -8.53 10.68 17.88
N ALA A 614 -8.59 10.05 16.71
CA ALA A 614 -7.45 9.94 15.81
C ALA A 614 -7.04 11.29 15.21
N LEU A 615 -8.00 12.18 14.91
CA LEU A 615 -7.70 13.56 14.48
C LEU A 615 -7.06 14.38 15.60
N GLN A 616 -7.61 14.31 16.82
CA GLN A 616 -7.03 14.96 17.98
C GLN A 616 -5.62 14.45 18.26
N GLU A 617 -5.40 13.14 18.11
CA GLU A 617 -4.09 12.53 18.24
C GLU A 617 -3.11 13.13 17.22
N ALA A 618 -3.52 13.32 15.97
CA ALA A 618 -2.68 13.94 14.94
C ALA A 618 -2.27 15.37 15.33
N TYR A 619 -3.22 16.22 15.75
CA TYR A 619 -2.93 17.60 16.13
C TYR A 619 -2.01 17.70 17.35
N VAL A 620 -2.28 16.90 18.38
CA VAL A 620 -1.45 16.87 19.59
C VAL A 620 -0.06 16.33 19.29
N ARG A 621 0.07 15.33 18.39
CA ARG A 621 1.37 14.87 17.89
C ARG A 621 2.12 15.95 17.14
N ALA A 622 1.46 16.69 16.25
CA ALA A 622 2.08 17.78 15.51
C ALA A 622 2.70 18.84 16.45
N PHE A 623 2.01 19.15 17.55
CA PHE A 623 2.47 20.10 18.54
C PHE A 623 3.37 19.50 19.63
N ALA A 624 3.64 18.19 19.59
CA ALA A 624 4.56 17.51 20.52
C ALA A 624 6.03 17.68 20.12
N SER A 625 6.43 18.90 19.77
CA SER A 625 7.80 19.28 19.43
C SER A 625 8.30 20.40 20.35
N SER A 626 9.55 20.30 20.81
CA SER A 626 10.18 21.32 21.63
C SER A 626 10.28 22.67 20.90
N ALA A 627 10.51 22.66 19.58
CA ALA A 627 10.57 23.88 18.77
C ALA A 627 9.21 24.59 18.71
N VAL A 628 8.12 23.83 18.54
CA VAL A 628 6.75 24.39 18.54
C VAL A 628 6.40 24.93 19.93
N ALA A 629 6.71 24.16 20.98
CA ALA A 629 6.47 24.60 22.35
C ALA A 629 7.30 25.84 22.73
N LEU A 630 8.47 26.05 22.13
CA LEU A 630 9.28 27.26 22.29
C LEU A 630 8.67 28.47 21.58
N ALA A 631 8.14 28.28 20.37
CA ALA A 631 7.55 29.34 19.54
C ALA A 631 6.19 29.85 20.05
N MET A 632 5.52 29.11 20.94
CA MET A 632 4.21 29.50 21.49
C MET A 632 4.26 30.60 22.54
N ASP A 633 3.20 31.41 22.59
CA ASP A 633 3.06 32.49 23.55
C ASP A 633 3.00 31.96 24.99
N GLU A 634 3.75 32.59 25.89
CA GLU A 634 3.83 32.19 27.30
C GLU A 634 2.46 32.13 27.97
N MET A 635 1.59 33.11 27.69
CA MET A 635 0.25 33.17 28.27
C MET A 635 -0.62 32.00 27.81
N THR A 636 -0.55 31.65 26.52
CA THR A 636 -1.28 30.52 25.93
C THR A 636 -0.83 29.20 26.55
N VAL A 637 0.48 29.02 26.73
CA VAL A 637 1.05 27.83 27.38
C VAL A 637 0.61 27.73 28.84
N LEU A 638 0.71 28.82 29.61
CA LEU A 638 0.29 28.84 31.02
C LEU A 638 -1.21 28.53 31.19
N ARG A 639 -2.07 29.08 30.33
CA ARG A 639 -3.53 28.90 30.42
C ARG A 639 -4.01 27.53 29.97
N HIS A 640 -3.47 26.99 28.87
CA HIS A 640 -4.14 25.91 28.16
C HIS A 640 -3.31 24.63 28.00
N TRP A 641 -1.98 24.69 28.05
CA TRP A 641 -1.12 23.53 27.72
C TRP A 641 -1.41 22.30 28.59
N VAL A 642 -1.45 22.50 29.90
CA VAL A 642 -1.70 21.42 30.86
C VAL A 642 -3.11 20.86 30.72
N ASP A 643 -4.11 21.73 30.55
CA ASP A 643 -5.51 21.30 30.46
C ASP A 643 -5.74 20.47 29.18
N THR A 644 -5.25 20.93 28.04
CA THR A 644 -5.28 20.18 26.77
C THR A 644 -4.60 18.81 26.92
N ALA A 645 -3.39 18.77 27.50
CA ALA A 645 -2.68 17.51 27.74
C ALA A 645 -3.48 16.55 28.63
N LEU A 646 -3.99 17.03 29.76
CA LEU A 646 -4.72 16.21 30.73
C LEU A 646 -5.99 15.61 30.14
N ARG A 647 -6.71 16.37 29.31
CA ARG A 647 -7.90 15.90 28.59
C ARG A 647 -7.58 14.74 27.65
N CYS A 648 -6.48 14.81 26.92
CA CYS A 648 -6.02 13.73 26.03
C CYS A 648 -5.50 12.51 26.83
N ILE A 649 -4.69 12.72 27.86
CA ILE A 649 -4.11 11.65 28.68
C ILE A 649 -5.19 10.84 29.42
N LYS A 650 -6.22 11.52 29.95
CA LYS A 650 -7.33 10.88 30.68
C LYS A 650 -8.33 10.15 29.78
N ASN A 651 -8.22 10.25 28.46
CA ASN A 651 -9.15 9.59 27.56
C ASN A 651 -9.02 8.06 27.68
N SER A 652 -10.07 7.39 28.17
CA SER A 652 -10.07 5.93 28.37
C SER A 652 -10.32 5.12 27.11
N LEU A 653 -10.66 5.78 26.00
CA LEU A 653 -11.12 5.15 24.76
C LEU A 653 -10.02 5.04 23.70
N SER A 654 -8.92 5.79 23.83
CA SER A 654 -7.76 5.72 22.93
C SER A 654 -6.43 5.85 23.68
N GLY A 655 -5.71 4.73 23.83
CA GLY A 655 -4.36 4.75 24.41
C GLY A 655 -3.33 5.48 23.55
N ALA A 656 -3.53 5.52 22.23
CA ALA A 656 -2.65 6.24 21.31
C ALA A 656 -2.76 7.76 21.50
N LEU A 657 -3.99 8.27 21.70
CA LEU A 657 -4.22 9.66 22.08
C LEU A 657 -3.60 9.99 23.44
N SER A 658 -3.68 9.08 24.41
CA SER A 658 -3.06 9.31 25.72
C SER A 658 -1.54 9.45 25.61
N VAL A 659 -0.89 8.61 24.80
CA VAL A 659 0.57 8.67 24.55
C VAL A 659 0.93 9.97 23.83
N ALA A 660 0.16 10.38 22.82
CA ALA A 660 0.33 11.66 22.15
C ALA A 660 0.20 12.84 23.13
N GLY A 661 -0.82 12.81 24.00
CA GLY A 661 -1.01 13.81 25.06
C GLY A 661 0.16 13.92 26.02
N LEU A 662 0.78 12.79 26.39
CA LEU A 662 1.98 12.79 27.22
C LEU A 662 3.19 13.37 26.49
N ASN A 663 3.37 13.07 25.19
CA ASN A 663 4.44 13.67 24.38
C ASN A 663 4.27 15.19 24.25
N PHE A 664 3.05 15.63 23.97
CA PHE A 664 2.70 17.05 23.93
C PHE A 664 2.96 17.74 25.26
N PHE A 665 2.54 17.12 26.38
CA PHE A 665 2.85 17.67 27.69
C PHE A 665 4.37 17.76 27.92
N SER A 666 5.10 16.73 27.50
CA SER A 666 6.54 16.64 27.68
C SER A 666 7.32 17.67 26.87
N ALA A 667 6.79 18.11 25.72
CA ALA A 667 7.46 19.03 24.82
C ALA A 667 7.79 20.39 25.47
N VAL A 668 7.03 20.84 26.49
CA VAL A 668 7.33 22.08 27.22
C VAL A 668 8.58 21.98 28.10
N PHE A 669 8.89 20.79 28.61
CA PHE A 669 10.14 20.57 29.36
C PHE A 669 11.32 20.50 28.40
N LEU A 670 11.12 19.87 27.23
CA LEU A 670 12.15 19.72 26.20
C LEU A 670 12.46 21.05 25.47
N SER A 671 11.57 22.03 25.52
CA SER A 671 11.82 23.38 24.99
C SER A 671 12.67 24.26 25.91
N ARG A 672 13.00 23.79 27.14
CA ARG A 672 13.87 24.47 28.12
C ARG A 672 13.38 25.87 28.51
N ARG A 673 12.08 26.14 28.40
CA ARG A 673 11.50 27.43 28.77
C ARG A 673 11.58 27.63 30.28
N ALA A 674 11.86 28.86 30.71
CA ALA A 674 11.93 29.20 32.13
C ALA A 674 10.65 28.86 32.92
N ILE A 675 9.48 28.88 32.27
CA ILE A 675 8.18 28.52 32.89
C ILE A 675 7.96 27.01 33.04
N ALA A 676 8.74 26.15 32.39
CA ALA A 676 8.53 24.70 32.38
C ALA A 676 8.53 24.04 33.79
N PRO A 677 9.39 24.46 34.76
CA PRO A 677 9.37 23.94 36.13
C PRO A 677 8.00 24.03 36.83
N LEU A 678 7.16 25.02 36.46
CA LEU A 678 5.81 25.20 37.02
C LEU A 678 4.88 24.00 36.74
N PHE A 679 5.17 23.22 35.70
CA PHE A 679 4.34 22.09 35.29
C PHE A 679 4.78 20.75 35.88
N VAL A 680 5.98 20.68 36.49
CA VAL A 680 6.54 19.45 37.07
C VAL A 680 5.66 18.84 38.17
N PRO A 681 5.05 19.62 39.10
CA PRO A 681 4.14 19.04 40.10
C PRO A 681 2.95 18.31 39.48
N THR A 682 2.40 18.82 38.37
CA THR A 682 1.31 18.15 37.64
C THR A 682 1.80 16.89 36.94
N TYR A 683 2.99 16.92 36.35
CA TYR A 683 3.62 15.76 35.72
C TYR A 683 3.85 14.62 36.71
N VAL A 684 4.38 14.93 37.89
CA VAL A 684 4.57 13.96 38.99
C VAL A 684 3.23 13.42 39.48
N ALA A 685 2.25 14.28 39.76
CA ALA A 685 0.94 13.85 40.24
C ALA A 685 0.18 12.95 39.25
N LEU A 686 0.45 13.11 37.94
CA LEU A 686 -0.17 12.33 36.88
C LEU A 686 0.52 10.97 36.66
N MET A 687 1.86 10.97 36.62
CA MET A 687 2.63 9.79 36.25
C MET A 687 3.12 8.96 37.43
N VAL A 688 3.27 9.57 38.62
CA VAL A 688 3.82 8.93 39.83
C VAL A 688 2.89 9.20 41.05
N PRO A 689 1.65 8.66 41.06
CA PRO A 689 0.72 8.92 42.15
C PRO A 689 1.13 8.16 43.43
N ILE A 690 1.49 8.89 44.50
CA ILE A 690 1.98 8.30 45.78
C ILE A 690 0.84 8.01 46.76
N THR A 691 -0.15 8.89 46.86
CA THR A 691 -1.37 8.65 47.65
C THR A 691 -2.47 8.08 46.76
N ASN A 692 -3.52 7.47 47.35
CA ASN A 692 -4.80 7.20 46.68
C ASN A 692 -5.45 8.55 46.28
N SER A 693 -4.80 9.27 45.37
CA SER A 693 -5.08 10.65 45.09
C SER A 693 -6.43 10.69 44.39
N LYS A 694 -7.41 11.31 45.04
CA LYS A 694 -8.74 11.55 44.46
C LYS A 694 -8.66 12.38 43.15
N ARG A 695 -7.48 12.96 42.82
CA ARG A 695 -7.29 13.90 41.71
C ARG A 695 -6.98 13.22 40.37
N TYR A 696 -6.11 12.21 40.36
CA TYR A 696 -5.72 11.45 39.15
C TYR A 696 -5.67 9.94 39.47
N LYS A 697 -6.23 9.11 38.56
CA LYS A 697 -6.19 7.64 38.67
C LYS A 697 -4.81 7.11 38.32
N GLU A 698 -4.50 5.87 38.73
CA GLU A 698 -3.27 5.15 38.32
C GLU A 698 -3.13 5.13 36.78
N PRO A 699 -1.94 5.50 36.23
CA PRO A 699 -1.74 5.48 34.79
C PRO A 699 -1.81 4.06 34.23
N PRO A 700 -2.37 3.86 33.02
CA PRO A 700 -2.27 2.60 32.29
C PRO A 700 -0.81 2.18 32.06
N LEU A 701 -0.55 0.86 32.03
CA LEU A 701 0.81 0.32 31.84
C LEU A 701 1.49 0.86 30.56
N LEU A 702 0.75 1.01 29.46
CA LEU A 702 1.30 1.56 28.21
C LEU A 702 1.92 2.95 28.41
N LEU A 703 1.20 3.84 29.11
CA LEU A 703 1.68 5.18 29.43
C LEU A 703 2.87 5.15 30.37
N LEU A 704 2.87 4.23 31.33
CA LEU A 704 3.95 4.09 32.29
C LEU A 704 5.27 3.64 31.63
N HIS A 705 5.21 2.69 30.69
CA HIS A 705 6.40 2.29 29.92
C HIS A 705 6.92 3.44 29.04
N HIS A 706 6.00 4.23 28.46
CA HIS A 706 6.37 5.41 27.67
C HIS A 706 7.03 6.49 28.53
N PHE A 707 6.47 6.75 29.71
CA PHE A 707 7.06 7.63 30.73
C PHE A 707 8.46 7.19 31.13
N ALA A 708 8.67 5.91 31.43
CA ALA A 708 9.96 5.39 31.86
C ALA A 708 11.07 5.62 30.82
N LYS A 709 10.72 5.61 29.52
CA LYS A 709 11.63 5.95 28.42
C LYS A 709 11.89 7.46 28.28
N GLY A 710 10.90 8.29 28.60
CA GLY A 710 10.96 9.74 28.39
C GLY A 710 11.47 10.58 29.58
N VAL A 711 11.33 10.07 30.81
CA VAL A 711 11.57 10.84 32.05
C VAL A 711 12.98 11.46 32.11
N ARG A 712 13.99 10.75 31.60
CA ARG A 712 15.38 11.23 31.52
C ARG A 712 15.48 12.54 30.73
N ALA A 713 14.94 12.55 29.51
CA ALA A 713 15.01 13.72 28.64
C ALA A 713 14.25 14.92 29.24
N ILE A 714 13.14 14.64 29.93
CA ILE A 714 12.34 15.66 30.62
C ILE A 714 13.13 16.26 31.78
N CYS A 715 13.72 15.43 32.65
CA CYS A 715 14.54 15.91 33.77
C CYS A 715 15.75 16.72 33.28
N GLN A 716 16.44 16.26 32.23
CA GLN A 716 17.54 17.02 31.61
C GLN A 716 17.07 18.36 31.03
N GLY A 717 15.94 18.40 30.32
CA GLY A 717 15.37 19.66 29.81
C GLY A 717 14.99 20.63 30.93
N VAL A 718 14.49 20.12 32.06
CA VAL A 718 14.23 20.94 33.26
C VAL A 718 15.54 21.44 33.87
N GLU A 719 16.58 20.62 34.01
CA GLU A 719 17.91 21.06 34.52
C GLU A 719 18.49 22.22 33.71
N GLU A 720 18.17 22.29 32.42
CA GLU A 720 18.66 23.30 31.47
C GLU A 720 17.79 24.57 31.40
N CYS A 721 16.71 24.66 32.18
CA CYS A 721 15.87 25.85 32.25
C CYS A 721 16.56 27.01 33.00
N ASP A 722 16.35 28.24 32.53
CA ASP A 722 16.92 29.45 33.14
C ASP A 722 16.21 29.82 34.47
N GLU A 723 16.87 29.53 35.60
CA GLU A 723 16.39 29.86 36.95
C GLU A 723 16.33 31.38 37.18
N GLN A 724 17.26 32.16 36.63
CA GLN A 724 17.31 33.60 36.84
C GLN A 724 16.16 34.30 36.13
N LEU A 725 15.85 33.87 34.91
CA LEU A 725 14.71 34.39 34.15
C LEU A 725 13.39 34.06 34.84
N LEU A 726 13.21 32.82 35.35
CA LEU A 726 12.02 32.45 36.13
C LEU A 726 11.87 33.30 37.40
N ALA A 727 12.95 33.50 38.15
CA ALA A 727 12.95 34.34 39.35
C ALA A 727 12.61 35.80 39.01
N GLY A 728 13.16 36.33 37.91
CA GLY A 728 12.84 37.67 37.40
C GLY A 728 11.37 37.81 36.99
N MET A 729 10.79 36.78 36.36
CA MET A 729 9.35 36.75 36.01
C MET A 729 8.46 36.74 37.26
N MET A 730 8.87 36.04 38.32
CA MET A 730 8.10 36.01 39.58
C MET A 730 8.12 37.36 40.33
N GLN A 731 9.24 38.10 40.24
CA GLN A 731 9.41 39.39 40.91
C GLN A 731 8.78 40.56 40.12
N ASN A 732 8.81 40.50 38.79
CA ASN A 732 8.29 41.56 37.93
C ASN A 732 6.75 41.54 37.87
N LYS A 733 6.09 42.58 38.40
CA LYS A 733 4.62 42.72 38.39
C LYS A 733 4.01 42.75 36.98
N ASN A 734 4.77 43.18 35.97
CA ASN A 734 4.33 43.28 34.59
C ASN A 734 4.58 42.00 33.77
N SER A 735 5.18 40.96 34.37
CA SER A 735 5.46 39.70 33.68
C SER A 735 4.17 38.96 33.29
N THR A 736 4.27 38.12 32.25
CA THR A 736 3.19 37.24 31.80
C THR A 736 2.70 36.32 32.93
N LEU A 737 3.64 35.80 33.73
CA LEU A 737 3.36 34.94 34.88
C LEU A 737 2.62 35.70 35.99
N SER A 738 3.04 36.92 36.34
CA SER A 738 2.37 37.75 37.34
C SER A 738 0.94 38.08 36.91
N LYS A 739 0.74 38.44 35.63
CA LYS A 739 -0.58 38.69 35.03
C LYS A 739 -1.49 37.45 35.12
N PHE A 740 -0.99 36.28 34.72
CA PHE A 740 -1.70 35.02 34.83
C PHE A 740 -2.12 34.69 36.27
N LEU A 741 -1.22 34.87 37.24
CA LEU A 741 -1.50 34.62 38.65
C LEU A 741 -2.53 35.62 39.21
N SER A 742 -2.46 36.90 38.82
CA SER A 742 -3.47 37.89 39.24
C SER A 742 -4.86 37.59 38.68
N GLU A 743 -4.96 37.15 37.42
CA GLU A 743 -6.23 36.78 36.80
C GLU A 743 -6.88 35.55 37.47
N HIS A 744 -6.09 34.51 37.76
CA HIS A 744 -6.63 33.26 38.31
C HIS A 744 -6.96 33.31 39.81
N TYR A 745 -6.25 34.12 40.59
CA TYR A 745 -6.43 34.19 42.05
C TYR A 745 -7.18 35.46 42.52
N GLY A 746 -7.37 36.45 41.64
CA GLY A 746 -8.08 37.70 41.91
C GLY A 746 -7.28 38.72 42.73
N GLU A 747 -7.62 40.00 42.60
CA GLU A 747 -7.09 41.06 43.48
C GLU A 747 -7.68 40.91 44.88
N GLY A 748 -6.91 40.35 45.83
CA GLY A 748 -7.30 40.27 47.24
C GLY A 748 -7.16 38.89 47.92
N LYS A 749 -6.84 37.81 47.19
CA LYS A 749 -6.46 36.53 47.81
C LYS A 749 -4.93 36.43 47.94
N SER A 750 -4.45 35.77 49.01
CA SER A 750 -3.03 35.53 49.23
C SER A 750 -2.45 34.77 48.03
N ARG A 751 -1.58 35.44 47.26
CA ARG A 751 -0.87 34.83 46.13
C ARG A 751 -0.11 33.59 46.63
N PRO A 752 -0.15 32.45 45.92
CA PRO A 752 0.68 31.31 46.28
C PRO A 752 2.17 31.71 46.19
N THR A 753 2.94 31.44 47.24
CA THR A 753 4.38 31.63 47.22
C THR A 753 5.02 30.54 46.36
N LEU A 754 5.62 30.94 45.24
CA LEU A 754 6.29 30.04 44.29
C LEU A 754 7.79 29.88 44.59
N ASP A 755 8.26 30.34 45.76
CA ASP A 755 9.69 30.42 46.13
C ASP A 755 10.44 29.08 46.08
N GLY A 756 9.71 27.97 46.13
CA GLY A 756 10.23 26.60 46.02
C GLY A 756 10.33 26.03 44.60
N VAL A 757 9.78 26.71 43.58
CA VAL A 757 9.77 26.22 42.20
C VAL A 757 11.07 26.62 41.50
N ARG A 758 12.11 25.80 41.69
CA ARG A 758 13.39 25.93 41.00
C ARG A 758 13.63 24.72 40.10
N PRO A 759 14.32 24.88 38.96
CA PRO A 759 14.63 23.77 38.07
C PRO A 759 15.19 22.54 38.79
N LEU A 760 16.21 22.74 39.63
CA LEU A 760 16.84 21.68 40.40
C LEU A 760 15.90 21.03 41.43
N SER A 761 15.16 21.84 42.18
CA SER A 761 14.19 21.35 43.17
C SER A 761 13.08 20.51 42.53
N CYS A 762 12.62 20.90 41.33
CA CYS A 762 11.63 20.17 40.56
C CYS A 762 12.14 18.79 40.10
N VAL A 763 13.39 18.69 39.67
CA VAL A 763 13.98 17.39 39.31
C VAL A 763 14.13 16.49 40.55
N LEU A 764 14.57 17.05 41.67
CA LEU A 764 14.66 16.32 42.94
C LEU A 764 13.29 15.85 43.46
N LEU A 765 12.21 16.59 43.17
CA LEU A 765 10.84 16.15 43.42
C LEU A 765 10.50 14.90 42.58
N VAL A 766 10.83 14.87 41.29
CA VAL A 766 10.64 13.68 40.44
C VAL A 766 11.39 12.47 40.99
N VAL A 767 12.67 12.65 41.36
CA VAL A 767 13.50 11.57 41.91
C VAL A 767 12.91 11.04 43.23
N SER A 768 12.58 11.94 44.16
CA SER A 768 12.07 11.55 45.48
C SER A 768 10.71 10.86 45.37
N THR A 769 9.84 11.37 44.50
CA THR A 769 8.52 10.75 44.29
C THR A 769 8.58 9.39 43.59
N LEU A 770 9.50 9.20 42.64
CA LEU A 770 9.77 7.90 42.03
C LEU A 770 10.27 6.89 43.07
N PHE A 771 11.23 7.31 43.90
CA PHE A 771 11.74 6.48 44.99
C PHE A 771 10.63 6.08 45.96
N GLU A 772 9.85 7.03 46.45
CA GLU A 772 8.70 6.76 47.33
C GLU A 772 7.69 5.80 46.68
N LYS A 773 7.38 6.00 45.40
CA LYS A 773 6.47 5.11 44.66
C LYS A 773 7.02 3.69 44.52
N VAL A 774 8.32 3.54 44.24
CA VAL A 774 8.99 2.24 44.19
C VAL A 774 8.92 1.56 45.55
N CYS A 775 9.26 2.27 46.63
CA CYS A 775 9.17 1.75 48.00
C CYS A 775 7.73 1.37 48.38
N LEU A 776 6.73 2.15 47.96
CA LEU A 776 5.31 1.83 48.19
C LEU A 776 4.84 0.57 47.43
N ILE A 777 5.34 0.33 46.22
CA ILE A 777 4.99 -0.88 45.46
C ILE A 777 5.65 -2.12 46.07
N LEU A 778 6.85 -1.96 46.63
CA LEU A 778 7.61 -3.03 47.28
C LEU A 778 7.18 -3.29 48.74
N GLY A 779 6.73 -2.25 49.44
CA GLY A 779 6.20 -2.33 50.80
C GLY A 779 4.78 -2.87 50.77
N ASN A 780 4.53 -4.01 51.43
CA ASN A 780 3.19 -4.56 51.63
C ASN A 780 2.32 -3.61 52.49
N THR A 781 1.77 -2.54 51.92
CA THR A 781 0.72 -1.77 52.59
C THR A 781 -0.61 -2.48 52.39
N THR A 782 -1.21 -2.90 53.49
CA THR A 782 -2.53 -3.56 53.66
C THR A 782 -3.73 -2.72 53.19
N THR A 783 -3.50 -1.58 52.54
CA THR A 783 -4.54 -0.64 52.11
C THR A 783 -4.72 -0.66 50.60
N ALA A 784 -5.64 -1.55 50.18
CA ALA A 784 -6.44 -1.49 48.96
C ALA A 784 -5.72 -1.15 47.63
N ALA A 785 -5.42 -2.17 46.82
CA ALA A 785 -5.46 -2.03 45.37
C ALA A 785 -5.76 -3.37 44.68
N THR A 786 -6.88 -3.41 43.97
CA THR A 786 -7.47 -4.45 43.12
C THR A 786 -6.62 -4.90 41.91
N SER A 787 -5.29 -4.75 41.95
CA SER A 787 -4.38 -5.08 40.84
C SER A 787 -3.72 -6.44 41.00
N SER A 788 -3.62 -7.20 39.90
CA SER A 788 -3.00 -8.52 39.89
C SER A 788 -1.52 -8.44 40.33
N ARG A 789 -0.99 -9.51 40.94
CA ARG A 789 0.45 -9.62 41.30
C ARG A 789 1.36 -9.30 40.11
N GLN A 790 0.96 -9.72 38.91
CA GLN A 790 1.68 -9.46 37.66
C GLN A 790 1.72 -7.96 37.31
N GLU A 791 0.60 -7.25 37.44
CA GLU A 791 0.54 -5.81 37.17
C GLU A 791 1.46 -5.02 38.12
N ARG A 792 1.49 -5.39 39.41
CA ARG A 792 2.40 -4.77 40.39
C ARG A 792 3.88 -4.94 40.01
N ILE A 793 4.27 -6.13 39.56
CA ILE A 793 5.65 -6.39 39.10
C ILE A 793 6.00 -5.52 37.89
N VAL A 794 5.10 -5.44 36.90
CA VAL A 794 5.32 -4.63 35.69
C VAL A 794 5.41 -3.14 36.03
N ARG A 795 4.57 -2.65 36.96
CA ARG A 795 4.67 -1.26 37.45
C ARG A 795 5.97 -0.99 38.17
N PHE A 796 6.39 -1.89 39.07
CA PHE A 796 7.70 -1.79 39.74
C PHE A 796 8.83 -1.71 38.71
N GLN A 797 8.83 -2.60 37.71
CA GLN A 797 9.83 -2.59 36.65
C GLN A 797 9.87 -1.24 35.93
N ALA A 798 8.73 -0.70 35.52
CA ALA A 798 8.72 0.58 34.81
C ALA A 798 9.18 1.76 35.67
N TYR A 799 8.73 1.89 36.93
CA TYR A 799 9.15 2.99 37.82
C TYR A 799 10.62 2.87 38.24
N PHE A 800 11.10 1.66 38.50
CA PHE A 800 12.50 1.47 38.87
C PHE A 800 13.44 1.67 37.68
N SER A 801 13.07 1.19 36.48
CA SER A 801 13.78 1.56 35.25
C SER A 801 13.79 3.08 35.03
N ALA A 802 12.66 3.76 35.28
CA ALA A 802 12.58 5.22 35.20
C ALA A 802 13.58 5.91 36.15
N LEU A 803 13.66 5.45 37.41
CA LEU A 803 14.62 5.95 38.40
C LEU A 803 16.07 5.69 37.98
N ILE A 804 16.37 4.50 37.47
CA ILE A 804 17.71 4.12 36.98
C ILE A 804 18.12 4.97 35.78
N ASN A 805 17.20 5.27 34.86
CA ASN A 805 17.46 6.14 33.71
C ASN A 805 17.85 7.57 34.11
N LEU A 806 17.53 8.01 35.33
CA LEU A 806 17.95 9.32 35.87
C LEU A 806 19.41 9.34 36.35
N LEU A 807 20.11 8.20 36.39
CA LEU A 807 21.58 8.16 36.59
C LEU A 807 22.33 8.85 35.44
N GLN A 808 21.64 9.18 34.35
CA GLN A 808 22.18 9.87 33.18
C GLN A 808 21.88 11.39 33.20
N CYS A 809 21.32 11.94 34.30
CA CYS A 809 21.16 13.39 34.49
C CYS A 809 22.51 14.10 34.65
N ARG A 810 22.55 15.42 34.42
CA ARG A 810 23.82 16.18 34.38
C ARG A 810 24.19 16.75 35.76
N SER A 811 23.20 17.10 36.58
CA SER A 811 23.46 17.73 37.86
C SER A 811 24.01 16.74 38.90
N ARG A 812 25.15 17.07 39.52
CA ARG A 812 25.76 16.25 40.59
C ARG A 812 24.80 16.00 41.75
N THR A 813 24.02 17.01 42.15
CA THR A 813 23.07 16.88 43.27
C THR A 813 21.93 15.93 42.95
N VAL A 814 21.46 15.92 41.70
CA VAL A 814 20.48 14.95 41.20
C VAL A 814 21.09 13.55 41.18
N LEU A 815 22.29 13.40 40.61
CA LEU A 815 22.99 12.12 40.54
C LEU A 815 23.23 11.51 41.93
N HIS A 816 23.70 12.28 42.91
CA HIS A 816 23.86 11.80 44.29
C HIS A 816 22.56 11.30 44.89
N ARG A 817 21.45 12.02 44.67
CA ARG A 817 20.13 11.61 45.18
C ARG A 817 19.64 10.33 44.48
N VAL A 818 19.79 10.23 43.16
CA VAL A 818 19.41 9.02 42.40
C VAL A 818 20.26 7.82 42.84
N CYS A 819 21.58 7.99 42.99
CA CYS A 819 22.49 6.95 43.50
C CYS A 819 22.04 6.42 44.86
N ALA A 820 21.74 7.32 45.81
CA ALA A 820 21.24 6.95 47.13
C ALA A 820 19.89 6.21 47.05
N SER A 821 18.96 6.67 46.21
CA SER A 821 17.67 6.01 46.00
C SER A 821 17.79 4.63 45.37
N VAL A 822 18.64 4.46 44.34
CA VAL A 822 18.90 3.15 43.71
C VAL A 822 19.61 2.21 44.69
N GLU A 823 20.60 2.70 45.43
CA GLU A 823 21.32 1.93 46.45
C GLU A 823 20.37 1.41 47.53
N ALA A 824 19.48 2.25 48.05
CA ALA A 824 18.46 1.85 49.02
C ALA A 824 17.52 0.76 48.46
N VAL A 825 17.01 0.92 47.24
CA VAL A 825 16.15 -0.11 46.61
C VAL A 825 16.87 -1.44 46.44
N VAL A 826 18.12 -1.42 45.95
CA VAL A 826 18.91 -2.63 45.71
C VAL A 826 19.31 -3.34 47.00
N LEU A 827 19.78 -2.60 48.01
CA LEU A 827 20.36 -3.18 49.23
C LEU A 827 19.32 -3.47 50.31
N GLU A 828 18.23 -2.70 50.39
CA GLU A 828 17.22 -2.83 51.44
C GLU A 828 15.98 -3.58 50.95
N HIS A 829 15.45 -3.23 49.77
CA HIS A 829 14.19 -3.79 49.28
C HIS A 829 14.33 -5.04 48.40
N LEU A 830 15.43 -5.19 47.65
CA LEU A 830 15.68 -6.36 46.78
C LEU A 830 16.54 -7.46 47.42
N ARG A 831 17.03 -7.25 48.65
CA ARG A 831 17.95 -8.15 49.36
C ARG A 831 17.46 -9.60 49.47
N GLY A 832 16.16 -9.82 49.61
CA GLY A 832 15.55 -11.14 49.72
C GLY A 832 15.35 -11.89 48.39
N VAL A 833 15.68 -11.29 47.24
CA VAL A 833 15.43 -11.88 45.91
C VAL A 833 16.69 -11.78 45.04
N PRO A 834 17.70 -12.65 45.24
CA PRO A 834 19.02 -12.53 44.60
C PRO A 834 18.97 -12.51 43.07
N ARG A 835 18.05 -13.27 42.46
CA ARG A 835 17.86 -13.29 40.99
C ARG A 835 17.39 -11.95 40.44
N ALA A 836 16.44 -11.30 41.12
CA ALA A 836 15.95 -9.98 40.73
C ALA A 836 17.01 -8.90 40.97
N GLN A 837 17.72 -8.98 42.10
CA GLN A 837 18.83 -8.09 42.42
C GLN A 837 19.93 -8.16 41.35
N LEU A 838 20.33 -9.37 40.93
CA LEU A 838 21.29 -9.57 39.84
C LEU A 838 20.82 -8.98 38.51
N GLN A 839 19.55 -9.22 38.13
CA GLN A 839 18.99 -8.68 36.90
C GLN A 839 19.00 -7.14 36.87
N TRP A 840 18.65 -6.50 37.97
CA TRP A 840 18.68 -5.05 38.08
C TRP A 840 20.09 -4.49 38.15
N MET A 841 21.02 -5.17 38.81
CA MET A 841 22.44 -4.79 38.80
C MET A 841 23.03 -4.84 37.39
N ASN A 842 22.66 -5.84 36.57
CA ASN A 842 23.04 -5.88 35.16
C ASN A 842 22.47 -4.69 34.37
N TYR A 843 21.21 -4.33 34.60
CA TYR A 843 20.58 -3.18 33.94
C TYR A 843 21.20 -1.85 34.37
N ILE A 844 21.51 -1.68 35.66
CA ILE A 844 22.22 -0.50 36.19
C ILE A 844 23.60 -0.40 35.55
N THR A 845 24.35 -1.50 35.49
CA THR A 845 25.67 -1.56 34.87
C THR A 845 25.61 -1.11 33.41
N ALA A 846 24.72 -1.71 32.62
CA ALA A 846 24.51 -1.32 31.23
C ALA A 846 24.10 0.16 31.09
N THR A 847 23.31 0.70 32.01
CA THR A 847 22.88 2.10 32.01
C THR A 847 24.04 3.05 32.31
N VAL A 848 24.94 2.69 33.22
CA VAL A 848 26.14 3.47 33.58
C VAL A 848 27.19 3.41 32.47
N ASP A 849 27.34 2.26 31.80
CA ASP A 849 28.28 2.10 30.68
C ASP A 849 27.99 3.06 29.53
N LEU A 850 26.70 3.34 29.28
CA LEU A 850 26.21 4.28 28.26
C LEU A 850 26.44 5.76 28.58
N ILE A 851 26.95 6.11 29.77
CA ILE A 851 27.19 7.50 30.17
C ILE A 851 28.52 7.99 29.59
N GLU A 852 28.51 9.20 29.02
CA GLU A 852 29.68 9.90 28.50
C GLU A 852 29.89 11.22 29.28
N GLY A 853 31.16 11.62 29.53
CA GLY A 853 31.51 12.90 30.16
C GLY A 853 32.06 12.84 31.60
N THR A 854 32.18 14.01 32.24
CA THR A 854 32.94 14.23 33.48
C THR A 854 32.35 13.56 34.74
N GLY A 855 31.07 13.18 34.73
CA GLY A 855 30.40 12.47 35.83
C GLY A 855 30.59 10.94 35.83
N LYS A 856 31.16 10.36 34.75
CA LYS A 856 31.27 8.89 34.60
C LYS A 856 32.14 8.24 35.68
N LYS A 857 33.26 8.88 36.05
CA LYS A 857 34.21 8.32 37.03
C LYS A 857 33.56 8.09 38.40
N GLU A 858 32.86 9.11 38.90
CA GLU A 858 32.18 9.07 40.21
C GLU A 858 31.06 8.01 40.22
N LEU A 859 30.32 7.87 39.11
CA LEU A 859 29.27 6.86 38.96
C LEU A 859 29.82 5.43 38.85
N VAL A 860 30.95 5.22 38.16
CA VAL A 860 31.62 3.91 38.08
C VAL A 860 32.17 3.51 39.45
N GLU A 861 32.79 4.44 40.18
CA GLU A 861 33.24 4.20 41.55
C GLU A 861 32.08 3.84 42.50
N TRP A 862 30.95 4.55 42.38
CA TRP A 862 29.72 4.20 43.09
C TRP A 862 29.19 2.83 42.70
N LEU A 863 29.17 2.48 41.41
CA LEU A 863 28.69 1.18 40.92
C LEU A 863 29.57 0.02 41.43
N LEU A 864 30.90 0.21 41.48
CA LEU A 864 31.82 -0.77 42.07
C LEU A 864 31.53 -0.99 43.56
N LYS A 865 31.35 0.09 44.32
CA LYS A 865 30.97 0.03 45.74
C LYS A 865 29.60 -0.64 45.94
N LEU A 866 28.62 -0.33 45.08
CA LEU A 866 27.30 -0.96 45.13
C LEU A 866 27.38 -2.47 44.83
N ASN A 867 28.18 -2.87 43.83
CA ASN A 867 28.41 -4.28 43.50
C ASN A 867 29.06 -5.04 44.65
N GLU A 868 30.05 -4.44 45.32
CA GLU A 868 30.70 -5.03 46.49
C GLU A 868 29.71 -5.20 47.65
N LYS A 869 28.95 -4.16 47.99
CA LYS A 869 27.91 -4.20 49.03
C LYS A 869 26.81 -5.23 48.71
N ALA A 870 26.38 -5.30 47.45
CA ALA A 870 25.37 -6.24 47.01
C ALA A 870 25.85 -7.70 47.15
N ARG A 871 27.12 -8.00 46.80
CA ARG A 871 27.72 -9.33 46.98
C ARG A 871 27.81 -9.76 48.44
N ILE A 872 28.15 -8.82 49.34
CA ILE A 872 28.20 -9.06 50.79
C ILE A 872 26.80 -9.29 51.38
N ALA A 873 25.77 -8.72 50.77
CA ALA A 873 24.37 -8.80 51.23
C ALA A 873 23.60 -10.07 50.78
N ILE A 874 24.13 -10.88 49.85
CA ILE A 874 23.54 -12.15 49.42
C ILE A 874 23.68 -13.16 50.57
N PRO A 875 22.59 -13.69 51.16
CA PRO A 875 22.74 -14.82 52.06
C PRO A 875 23.26 -16.00 51.24
N HIS A 876 24.37 -16.62 51.67
CA HIS A 876 24.81 -17.89 51.12
C HIS A 876 23.61 -18.83 50.97
N PRO A 877 23.46 -19.53 49.82
CA PRO A 877 22.43 -20.53 49.69
C PRO A 877 22.70 -21.57 50.78
N ARG A 878 21.83 -21.67 51.77
CA ARG A 878 21.80 -22.87 52.60
C ARG A 878 21.34 -23.99 51.66
N LEU A 879 22.25 -24.96 51.47
CA LEU A 879 22.07 -26.23 50.77
C LEU A 879 20.70 -26.87 51.04
#